data_AF-A0A8T6INU7-F1
#
_entry.id   AF-A0A8T6INU7-F1
#
_cell.length_a   1.000
_cell.length_b   1.000
_cell.length_c   1.000
_cell.angle_alpha   90.00
_cell.angle_beta   90.00
_cell.angle_gamma   90.00
#
_symmetry.space_group_name_H-M   'P 1'
#
loop_
_entity.id
_entity.type
_entity.pdbx_description
1 polymer ?
#
loop_
_entity_poly.entity_id
_entity_poly.type
_entity_poly.pdbx_seq_one_letter_code
_entity_poly.pdbx_strand_id
1 'polypeptide(L)'
;MTLDIREYQGMVGGKEIIIETGRFAQQAGGAVTVRMGDTMLFCSTTMGSPRAHLDFFPLSVDYEEKMYAGGRVPGGFFRREGRPSEGAILTSRVIDRTLRPLFPKNMRNEVQVILMSLSHDKEHHVDMLGVIAASTALIISDIPWNGPVAGARIGLVGGELTINPTYSDMASSTLDLRVSGTADAINMVECNAEQVDEETMLEALFLAHDSVQDIIALQNQIRAEIGKEKNEPSTDDLDDALLADVRAKVEGQIRDVMVSYADRGERREPLQQIQAALTEAYERQNESTADEDAKVDLKYVDRAYDQVMKDVVRGRIVNDGVRPDGRDYSSIRDLAADVGLVPRVHGSGMFIRGETQVLTIATLGTPREAQFMDGLSPEDDKRYMHHYNFPPYSTGETYPMRGPRRREIGHGALAEKALLSMIPSEEEFPYVLRLVSEVMSSNGSTSMASVCGSSLALMDAGVPIKNPVGGIAMGLIKEGDQVAVLTDIQGLEDHLGDMDFKVAGTVDGITALQMDIKISGVTRDIMRQALAQAKDARLQILDVMNATIAEPRGAMSDYAPRMESVKIAVDKIGAVIGPGGKNVRALQDEHQVKVDIQEDGLVYVAGESGAEVDRALEKIKAMVEEPEVGSIYTGTVKRVENYGAFVEFLPGAEGMVHVSQLADYHVKSVEEEVSVGDEIMVMVINIDGTGRVRLSRQAVLEGWDVEEAKRRDAAGSRGGPRRGGGGDRRGGRRDGNRRDGGRGGDRRGGDRRN
;
A
#
# COMPACT_ATOMS: atom_id res chain seq x y z
N MET A 1 -19.35 -43.09 9.78
CA MET A 1 -20.06 -41.95 9.15
C MET A 1 -19.53 -41.82 7.75
N THR A 2 -20.37 -41.98 6.73
CA THR A 2 -20.01 -41.67 5.35
C THR A 2 -20.41 -40.22 5.12
N LEU A 3 -19.47 -39.37 4.70
CA LEU A 3 -19.77 -37.98 4.35
C LEU A 3 -20.46 -37.97 2.98
N ASP A 4 -21.58 -37.26 2.83
CA ASP A 4 -22.21 -37.00 1.52
C ASP A 4 -21.45 -35.84 0.86
N ILE A 5 -20.36 -36.16 0.16
CA ILE A 5 -19.50 -35.17 -0.49
C ILE A 5 -20.00 -34.95 -1.90
N ARG A 6 -20.26 -33.69 -2.25
CA ARG A 6 -20.67 -33.29 -3.60
C ARG A 6 -19.73 -32.24 -4.14
N GLU A 7 -19.38 -32.38 -5.41
CA GLU A 7 -18.49 -31.50 -6.15
C GLU A 7 -19.20 -31.00 -7.40
N TYR A 8 -19.07 -29.70 -7.67
CA TYR A 8 -19.65 -29.01 -8.81
C TYR A 8 -18.57 -28.20 -9.51
N GLN A 9 -18.63 -28.14 -10.83
CA GLN A 9 -17.63 -27.48 -11.66
C GLN A 9 -18.30 -26.39 -12.49
N GLY A 10 -17.63 -25.23 -12.61
CA GLY A 10 -18.08 -24.10 -13.39
C GLY A 10 -16.91 -23.37 -14.03
N MET A 11 -17.22 -22.41 -14.90
CA MET A 11 -16.22 -21.60 -15.60
C MET A 11 -16.46 -20.12 -15.32
N VAL A 12 -15.37 -19.37 -15.12
CA VAL A 12 -15.40 -17.89 -15.08
C VAL A 12 -14.14 -17.37 -15.74
N GLY A 13 -14.28 -16.53 -16.78
CA GLY A 13 -13.14 -16.00 -17.51
C GLY A 13 -12.24 -17.09 -18.13
N GLY A 14 -12.83 -18.20 -18.57
CA GLY A 14 -12.07 -19.34 -19.12
C GLY A 14 -11.31 -20.18 -18.08
N LYS A 15 -11.46 -19.89 -16.78
CA LYS A 15 -10.85 -20.66 -15.68
C LYS A 15 -11.88 -21.53 -14.99
N GLU A 16 -11.48 -22.76 -14.66
CA GLU A 16 -12.31 -23.70 -13.91
C GLU A 16 -12.41 -23.30 -12.43
N ILE A 17 -13.63 -23.32 -11.90
CA ILE A 17 -13.92 -23.24 -10.48
C ILE A 17 -14.56 -24.55 -10.04
N ILE A 18 -14.06 -25.08 -8.92
CA ILE A 18 -14.59 -26.28 -8.27
C ILE A 18 -15.18 -25.89 -6.93
N ILE A 19 -16.46 -26.21 -6.73
CA ILE A 19 -17.19 -26.00 -5.47
C ILE A 19 -17.49 -27.36 -4.86
N GLU A 20 -17.02 -27.61 -3.64
CA GLU A 20 -17.30 -28.84 -2.89
C GLU A 20 -18.06 -28.52 -1.59
N THR A 21 -18.97 -29.40 -1.20
CA THR A 21 -19.65 -29.36 0.11
C THR A 21 -19.78 -30.74 0.74
N GLY A 22 -20.17 -30.77 2.02
CA GLY A 22 -20.42 -32.00 2.79
C GLY A 22 -19.18 -32.61 3.46
N ARG A 23 -17.97 -32.22 3.04
CA ARG A 23 -16.70 -32.68 3.62
C ARG A 23 -16.40 -32.04 4.98
N PHE A 24 -16.57 -30.73 5.10
CA PHE A 24 -16.18 -29.94 6.27
C PHE A 24 -17.39 -29.25 6.91
N ALA A 25 -17.28 -28.98 8.22
CA ALA A 25 -18.20 -28.13 8.99
C ALA A 25 -19.69 -28.45 8.84
N GLN A 26 -20.07 -29.73 8.98
CA GLN A 26 -21.47 -30.19 8.87
C GLN A 26 -22.46 -29.56 9.86
N GLN A 27 -21.96 -28.88 10.90
CA GLN A 27 -22.80 -28.14 11.86
C GLN A 27 -23.14 -26.72 11.40
N ALA A 28 -22.47 -26.18 10.38
CA ALA A 28 -22.77 -24.85 9.87
C ALA A 28 -24.13 -24.80 9.15
N GLY A 29 -24.71 -23.59 9.07
CA GLY A 29 -25.89 -23.33 8.26
C GLY A 29 -25.64 -23.71 6.81
N GLY A 30 -24.51 -23.26 6.25
CA GLY A 30 -23.96 -23.76 4.98
C GLY A 30 -22.44 -23.69 4.99
N ALA A 31 -21.78 -24.66 4.35
CA ALA A 31 -20.33 -24.70 4.26
C ALA A 31 -19.88 -25.26 2.90
N VAL A 32 -18.86 -24.64 2.32
CA VAL A 32 -18.27 -25.05 1.05
C VAL A 32 -16.76 -24.88 1.08
N THR A 33 -16.05 -25.63 0.23
CA THR A 33 -14.75 -25.23 -0.27
C THR A 33 -14.89 -24.79 -1.72
N VAL A 34 -14.15 -23.75 -2.11
CA VAL A 34 -14.09 -23.28 -3.50
C VAL A 34 -12.63 -23.25 -3.92
N ARG A 35 -12.34 -23.76 -5.10
CA ARG A 35 -10.99 -23.89 -5.64
C ARG A 35 -10.91 -23.35 -7.07
N MET A 36 -9.84 -22.62 -7.36
CA MET A 36 -9.39 -22.24 -8.71
C MET A 36 -7.89 -22.51 -8.78
N GLY A 37 -7.45 -23.34 -9.72
CA GLY A 37 -6.08 -23.88 -9.69
C GLY A 37 -5.84 -24.65 -8.38
N ASP A 38 -4.74 -24.35 -7.70
CA ASP A 38 -4.41 -24.90 -6.38
C ASP A 38 -4.72 -23.93 -5.23
N THR A 39 -5.27 -22.76 -5.52
CA THR A 39 -5.84 -21.85 -4.52
C THR A 39 -7.21 -22.35 -4.08
N MET A 40 -7.34 -22.66 -2.78
CA MET A 40 -8.54 -23.21 -2.17
C MET A 40 -8.94 -22.43 -0.91
N LEU A 41 -10.20 -22.01 -0.87
CA LEU A 41 -10.82 -21.35 0.27
C LEU A 41 -11.88 -22.25 0.89
N PHE A 42 -11.95 -22.28 2.21
CA PHE A 42 -13.11 -22.76 2.94
C PHE A 42 -13.99 -21.58 3.35
N CYS A 43 -15.31 -21.74 3.25
CA CYS A 43 -16.27 -20.78 3.76
C CYS A 43 -17.38 -21.48 4.53
N SER A 44 -17.77 -20.92 5.67
CA SER A 44 -18.95 -21.31 6.44
C SER A 44 -19.84 -20.12 6.78
N THR A 45 -21.14 -20.38 6.85
CA THR A 45 -22.16 -19.40 7.22
C THR A 45 -23.02 -19.95 8.35
N THR A 46 -23.30 -19.12 9.34
CA THR A 46 -24.12 -19.47 10.50
C THR A 46 -25.03 -18.30 10.86
N MET A 47 -26.22 -18.64 11.37
CA MET A 47 -27.18 -17.65 11.88
C MET A 47 -27.54 -17.99 13.32
N GLY A 48 -27.54 -16.96 14.16
CA GLY A 48 -27.97 -17.01 15.56
C GLY A 48 -29.27 -16.25 15.81
N SER A 49 -29.69 -16.24 17.07
CA SER A 49 -30.85 -15.48 17.51
C SER A 49 -30.59 -13.96 17.48
N PRO A 50 -31.63 -13.12 17.33
CA PRO A 50 -31.51 -11.68 17.46
C PRO A 50 -30.97 -11.27 18.84
N ARG A 51 -30.24 -10.15 18.88
CA ARG A 51 -29.77 -9.55 20.14
C ARG A 51 -30.68 -8.37 20.50
N ALA A 52 -31.30 -8.43 21.68
CA ALA A 52 -32.34 -7.49 22.12
C ALA A 52 -31.92 -5.99 22.17
N HIS A 53 -30.63 -5.69 22.13
CA HIS A 53 -30.10 -4.31 22.28
C HIS A 53 -29.41 -3.77 21.02
N LEU A 54 -29.54 -4.45 19.88
CA LEU A 54 -28.93 -3.99 18.63
C LEU A 54 -29.98 -3.43 17.68
N ASP A 55 -29.83 -2.15 17.33
CA ASP A 55 -30.70 -1.47 16.35
C ASP A 55 -30.20 -1.60 14.90
N PHE A 56 -29.23 -2.48 14.65
CA PHE A 56 -28.66 -2.73 13.33
C PHE A 56 -28.58 -4.24 13.03
N PHE A 57 -28.49 -4.59 11.74
CA PHE A 57 -28.29 -5.96 11.28
C PHE A 57 -26.86 -6.46 11.61
N PRO A 58 -26.69 -7.42 12.53
CA PRO A 58 -25.37 -7.88 12.96
C PRO A 58 -24.80 -8.93 12.01
N LEU A 59 -24.31 -8.47 10.84
CA LEU A 59 -23.51 -9.27 9.92
C LEU A 59 -22.01 -9.09 10.20
N SER A 60 -21.34 -10.20 10.44
CA SER A 60 -19.88 -10.32 10.52
C SER A 60 -19.34 -11.14 9.36
N VAL A 61 -18.31 -10.61 8.70
CA VAL A 61 -17.57 -11.31 7.66
C VAL A 61 -16.10 -11.26 8.01
N ASP A 62 -15.46 -12.42 8.08
CA ASP A 62 -14.07 -12.59 8.47
C ASP A 62 -13.37 -13.50 7.47
N TYR A 63 -12.35 -12.96 6.79
CA TYR A 63 -11.39 -13.76 6.03
C TYR A 63 -10.12 -13.93 6.87
N GLU A 64 -9.83 -15.18 7.22
CA GLU A 64 -8.63 -15.58 7.93
C GLU A 64 -7.57 -16.08 6.94
N GLU A 65 -6.55 -15.25 6.75
CA GLU A 65 -5.36 -15.62 6.00
C GLU A 65 -4.50 -16.56 6.84
N LYS A 66 -4.25 -17.77 6.34
CA LYS A 66 -3.51 -18.82 7.04
C LYS A 66 -2.19 -19.09 6.34
N MET A 67 -1.07 -18.95 7.05
CA MET A 67 0.26 -19.06 6.43
C MET A 67 0.59 -20.48 5.98
N TYR A 68 -0.03 -21.48 6.60
CA TYR A 68 0.05 -22.86 6.15
C TYR A 68 -0.50 -23.06 4.74
N ALA A 69 -1.42 -22.19 4.26
CA ALA A 69 -1.97 -22.27 2.90
C ALA A 69 -0.87 -22.08 1.84
N GLY A 70 0.16 -21.28 2.16
CA GLY A 70 1.37 -21.14 1.34
C GLY A 70 2.55 -21.97 1.85
N GLY A 71 2.34 -22.94 2.76
CA GLY A 71 3.39 -23.78 3.32
C GLY A 71 4.39 -23.05 4.23
N ARG A 72 4.00 -21.92 4.84
CA ARG A 72 4.88 -21.08 5.67
C ARG A 72 4.49 -21.07 7.14
N VAL A 73 5.48 -20.87 8.01
CA VAL A 73 5.27 -20.55 9.43
C VAL A 73 5.22 -19.01 9.58
N PRO A 74 4.26 -18.44 10.32
CA PRO A 74 4.16 -16.99 10.48
C PRO A 74 5.46 -16.31 10.96
N GLY A 75 5.76 -15.12 10.44
CA GLY A 75 6.97 -14.36 10.72
C GLY A 75 7.01 -13.77 12.13
N GLY A 76 5.84 -13.50 12.72
CA GLY A 76 5.71 -12.89 14.05
C GLY A 76 6.35 -13.69 15.19
N PHE A 77 6.66 -13.01 16.30
CA PHE A 77 7.34 -13.58 17.47
C PHE A 77 6.72 -14.87 18.00
N PHE A 78 5.38 -14.95 18.00
CA PHE A 78 4.63 -16.10 18.50
C PHE A 78 4.50 -17.27 17.51
N ARG A 79 4.94 -17.10 16.25
CA ARG A 79 4.81 -18.11 15.17
C ARG A 79 3.36 -18.59 14.97
N ARG A 80 2.40 -17.69 15.17
CA ARG A 80 0.97 -17.91 15.07
C ARG A 80 0.30 -16.69 14.46
N GLU A 81 -0.70 -16.89 13.62
CA GLU A 81 -1.52 -15.81 13.08
C GLU A 81 -2.24 -15.06 14.21
N GLY A 82 -2.06 -13.74 14.23
CA GLY A 82 -2.57 -12.86 15.28
C GLY A 82 -3.67 -11.94 14.75
N ARG A 83 -3.43 -10.63 14.84
CA ARG A 83 -4.35 -9.62 14.27
C ARG A 83 -4.45 -9.83 12.74
N PRO A 84 -5.65 -9.70 12.15
CA PRO A 84 -5.82 -9.74 10.69
C PRO A 84 -4.91 -8.75 9.96
N SER A 85 -4.32 -9.17 8.86
CA SER A 85 -3.54 -8.32 7.95
C SER A 85 -4.44 -7.27 7.28
N GLU A 86 -3.83 -6.22 6.72
CA GLU A 86 -4.56 -5.22 5.94
C GLU A 86 -5.31 -5.89 4.77
N GLY A 87 -4.61 -6.74 4.01
CA GLY A 87 -5.20 -7.53 2.93
C GLY A 87 -6.41 -8.36 3.39
N ALA A 88 -6.31 -9.04 4.55
CA ALA A 88 -7.40 -9.82 5.08
C ALA A 88 -8.63 -8.96 5.47
N ILE A 89 -8.41 -7.78 6.04
CA ILE A 89 -9.47 -6.83 6.38
C ILE A 89 -10.15 -6.30 5.10
N LEU A 90 -9.37 -5.98 4.07
CA LEU A 90 -9.89 -5.50 2.79
C LEU A 90 -10.71 -6.59 2.07
N THR A 91 -10.22 -7.84 2.04
CA THR A 91 -10.97 -8.98 1.49
C THR A 91 -12.28 -9.19 2.25
N SER A 92 -12.23 -9.17 3.59
CA SER A 92 -13.45 -9.27 4.42
C SER A 92 -14.46 -8.17 4.09
N ARG A 93 -13.99 -6.95 3.86
CA ARG A 93 -14.82 -5.78 3.55
C ARG A 93 -15.43 -5.85 2.14
N VAL A 94 -14.68 -6.32 1.16
CA VAL A 94 -15.16 -6.57 -0.22
C VAL A 94 -16.31 -7.59 -0.21
N ILE A 95 -16.15 -8.69 0.53
CA ILE A 95 -17.17 -9.71 0.68
C ILE A 95 -18.39 -9.15 1.45
N ASP A 96 -18.20 -8.46 2.57
CA ASP A 96 -19.29 -7.84 3.33
C ASP A 96 -20.12 -6.86 2.48
N ARG A 97 -19.47 -5.93 1.76
CA ARG A 97 -20.12 -4.97 0.86
C ARG A 97 -20.95 -5.66 -0.22
N THR A 98 -20.46 -6.80 -0.73
CA THR A 98 -21.16 -7.61 -1.73
C THR A 98 -22.39 -8.31 -1.16
N LEU A 99 -22.33 -8.83 0.07
CA LEU A 99 -23.40 -9.66 0.63
C LEU A 99 -24.50 -8.84 1.32
N ARG A 100 -24.12 -7.77 2.01
CA ARG A 100 -24.97 -6.99 2.93
C ARG A 100 -26.27 -6.46 2.29
N PRO A 101 -26.26 -5.88 1.08
CA PRO A 101 -27.48 -5.34 0.47
C PRO A 101 -28.54 -6.40 0.14
N LEU A 102 -28.13 -7.67 0.06
CA LEU A 102 -28.99 -8.78 -0.32
C LEU A 102 -29.68 -9.46 0.88
N PHE A 103 -29.38 -9.05 2.11
CA PHE A 103 -30.15 -9.48 3.28
C PHE A 103 -31.45 -8.68 3.41
N PRO A 104 -32.52 -9.26 3.99
CA PRO A 104 -33.74 -8.52 4.30
C PRO A 104 -33.44 -7.30 5.18
N LYS A 105 -33.91 -6.11 4.78
CA LYS A 105 -33.53 -4.81 5.39
C LYS A 105 -33.71 -4.74 6.91
N ASN A 106 -34.76 -5.38 7.42
CA ASN A 106 -35.12 -5.32 8.84
C ASN A 106 -34.71 -6.57 9.63
N MET A 107 -33.90 -7.45 9.03
CA MET A 107 -33.39 -8.63 9.73
C MET A 107 -32.53 -8.24 10.94
N ARG A 108 -32.72 -8.94 12.07
CA ARG A 108 -31.98 -8.72 13.33
C ARG A 108 -31.22 -9.94 13.83
N ASN A 109 -31.39 -11.09 13.18
CA ASN A 109 -30.58 -12.27 13.45
C ASN A 109 -29.09 -11.97 13.26
N GLU A 110 -28.26 -12.51 14.14
CA GLU A 110 -26.81 -12.47 13.97
C GLU A 110 -26.39 -13.41 12.85
N VAL A 111 -25.63 -12.93 11.89
CA VAL A 111 -25.09 -13.74 10.79
C VAL A 111 -23.57 -13.63 10.81
N GLN A 112 -22.91 -14.79 10.75
CA GLN A 112 -21.46 -14.88 10.66
C GLN A 112 -21.05 -15.65 9.42
N VAL A 113 -20.14 -15.04 8.66
CA VAL A 113 -19.50 -15.63 7.48
C VAL A 113 -18.01 -15.68 7.75
N ILE A 114 -17.47 -16.89 7.88
CA ILE A 114 -16.03 -17.12 8.10
C ILE A 114 -15.45 -17.78 6.86
N LEU A 115 -14.42 -17.17 6.31
CA LEU A 115 -13.60 -17.69 5.24
C LEU A 115 -12.19 -17.94 5.75
N MET A 116 -11.54 -18.99 5.25
CA MET A 116 -10.11 -19.20 5.48
C MET A 116 -9.44 -19.79 4.25
N SER A 117 -8.20 -19.35 3.98
CA SER A 117 -7.36 -19.96 2.96
C SER A 117 -6.87 -21.33 3.43
N LEU A 118 -7.21 -22.39 2.72
CA LEU A 118 -6.69 -23.74 2.96
C LEU A 118 -5.44 -24.03 2.13
N SER A 119 -5.37 -23.49 0.91
CA SER A 119 -4.25 -23.62 -0.02
C SER A 119 -4.15 -22.35 -0.87
N HIS A 120 -2.93 -21.94 -1.24
CA HIS A 120 -2.68 -20.79 -2.10
C HIS A 120 -1.51 -21.07 -3.05
N ASP A 121 -1.79 -20.99 -4.35
CA ASP A 121 -0.84 -21.34 -5.42
C ASP A 121 0.09 -20.20 -5.85
N LYS A 122 -0.14 -18.99 -5.32
CA LYS A 122 0.57 -17.75 -5.69
C LYS A 122 0.33 -17.28 -7.13
N GLU A 123 -0.63 -17.86 -7.83
CA GLU A 123 -1.06 -17.44 -9.16
C GLU A 123 -2.43 -16.78 -9.13
N HIS A 124 -3.36 -17.32 -8.32
CA HIS A 124 -4.75 -16.88 -8.30
C HIS A 124 -5.08 -16.01 -7.07
N HIS A 125 -5.85 -14.95 -7.30
CA HIS A 125 -6.34 -14.07 -6.23
C HIS A 125 -7.49 -14.72 -5.43
N VAL A 126 -7.54 -14.44 -4.13
CA VAL A 126 -8.53 -15.02 -3.20
C VAL A 126 -9.81 -14.21 -3.04
N ASP A 127 -9.83 -12.94 -3.42
CA ASP A 127 -10.92 -12.03 -3.08
C ASP A 127 -12.24 -12.37 -3.79
N MET A 128 -12.23 -12.43 -5.13
CA MET A 128 -13.42 -12.78 -5.91
C MET A 128 -13.82 -14.26 -5.72
N LEU A 129 -12.84 -15.14 -5.50
CA LEU A 129 -13.09 -16.52 -5.12
C LEU A 129 -13.83 -16.60 -3.76
N GLY A 130 -13.46 -15.72 -2.82
CA GLY A 130 -14.11 -15.57 -1.53
C GLY A 130 -15.56 -15.09 -1.65
N VAL A 131 -15.86 -14.18 -2.58
CA VAL A 131 -17.24 -13.77 -2.89
C VAL A 131 -18.08 -14.97 -3.33
N ILE A 132 -17.56 -15.77 -4.27
CA ILE A 132 -18.24 -16.99 -4.76
C ILE A 132 -18.43 -18.01 -3.62
N ALA A 133 -17.42 -18.21 -2.77
CA ALA A 133 -17.50 -19.12 -1.63
C ALA A 133 -18.57 -18.69 -0.62
N ALA A 134 -18.59 -17.41 -0.23
CA ALA A 134 -19.56 -16.88 0.71
C ALA A 134 -20.99 -16.91 0.17
N SER A 135 -21.17 -16.51 -1.09
CA SER A 135 -22.45 -16.59 -1.79
C SER A 135 -22.98 -18.03 -1.85
N THR A 136 -22.12 -18.99 -2.19
CA THR A 136 -22.54 -20.40 -2.27
C THR A 136 -22.87 -20.98 -0.90
N ALA A 137 -22.08 -20.67 0.13
CA ALA A 137 -22.38 -21.09 1.49
C ALA A 137 -23.72 -20.53 1.99
N LEU A 138 -24.01 -19.24 1.72
CA LEU A 138 -25.28 -18.62 2.10
C LEU A 138 -26.46 -19.21 1.32
N ILE A 139 -26.32 -19.43 0.01
CA ILE A 139 -27.44 -19.90 -0.80
C ILE A 139 -27.90 -21.30 -0.41
N ILE A 140 -26.97 -22.19 -0.02
CA ILE A 140 -27.30 -23.55 0.44
C ILE A 140 -27.74 -23.62 1.91
N SER A 141 -27.48 -22.56 2.69
CA SER A 141 -27.89 -22.46 4.09
C SER A 141 -29.39 -22.26 4.27
N ASP A 142 -29.86 -22.31 5.50
CA ASP A 142 -31.20 -21.92 5.95
C ASP A 142 -31.34 -20.41 6.21
N ILE A 143 -30.32 -19.61 5.91
CA ILE A 143 -30.29 -18.16 6.19
C ILE A 143 -31.09 -17.38 5.12
N PRO A 144 -32.03 -16.49 5.50
CA PRO A 144 -32.76 -15.62 4.58
C PRO A 144 -31.82 -14.65 3.86
N TRP A 145 -31.71 -14.81 2.53
CA TRP A 145 -30.80 -14.01 1.72
C TRP A 145 -31.21 -14.04 0.24
N ASN A 146 -31.20 -12.88 -0.42
CA ASN A 146 -31.72 -12.66 -1.78
C ASN A 146 -30.65 -12.76 -2.88
N GLY A 147 -29.60 -13.56 -2.65
CA GLY A 147 -28.63 -13.90 -3.69
C GLY A 147 -29.14 -14.98 -4.66
N PRO A 148 -28.24 -15.63 -5.44
CA PRO A 148 -26.79 -15.57 -5.28
C PRO A 148 -26.14 -14.36 -5.96
N VAL A 149 -24.86 -14.16 -5.62
CA VAL A 149 -23.97 -13.15 -6.21
C VAL A 149 -22.63 -13.81 -6.57
N ALA A 150 -21.96 -13.32 -7.59
CA ALA A 150 -20.62 -13.76 -7.95
C ALA A 150 -19.74 -12.55 -8.29
N GLY A 151 -18.42 -12.74 -8.28
CA GLY A 151 -17.47 -11.68 -8.55
C GLY A 151 -16.36 -12.11 -9.50
N ALA A 152 -15.81 -11.14 -10.22
CA ALA A 152 -14.69 -11.29 -11.12
C ALA A 152 -13.74 -10.10 -11.00
N ARG A 153 -12.48 -10.35 -11.37
CA ARG A 153 -11.44 -9.33 -11.50
C ARG A 153 -11.18 -9.10 -12.98
N ILE A 154 -11.05 -7.86 -13.43
CA ILE A 154 -10.68 -7.48 -14.78
C ILE A 154 -9.34 -6.75 -14.75
N GLY A 155 -8.42 -7.17 -15.60
CA GLY A 155 -7.18 -6.46 -15.91
C GLY A 155 -7.19 -5.86 -17.31
N LEU A 156 -6.31 -4.89 -17.56
CA LEU A 156 -6.03 -4.33 -18.88
C LEU A 156 -4.59 -4.67 -19.22
N VAL A 157 -4.38 -5.87 -19.77
CA VAL A 157 -3.07 -6.49 -20.00
C VAL A 157 -2.71 -6.31 -21.46
N GLY A 158 -1.61 -5.63 -21.76
CA GLY A 158 -1.22 -5.35 -23.15
C GLY A 158 -2.27 -4.56 -23.95
N GLY A 159 -3.14 -3.80 -23.26
CA GLY A 159 -4.25 -3.05 -23.88
C GLY A 159 -5.54 -3.85 -24.08
N GLU A 160 -5.60 -5.11 -23.64
CA GLU A 160 -6.80 -5.96 -23.75
C GLU A 160 -7.41 -6.27 -22.38
N LEU A 161 -8.75 -6.21 -22.30
CA LEU A 161 -9.48 -6.56 -21.10
C LEU A 161 -9.42 -8.08 -20.86
N THR A 162 -8.85 -8.47 -19.72
CA THR A 162 -8.61 -9.86 -19.34
C THR A 162 -9.40 -10.20 -18.08
N ILE A 163 -10.13 -11.32 -18.10
CA ILE A 163 -10.95 -11.78 -16.97
C ILE A 163 -10.12 -12.68 -16.04
N ASN A 164 -10.21 -12.42 -14.74
CA ASN A 164 -9.49 -13.08 -13.66
C ASN A 164 -7.98 -13.27 -13.96
N PRO A 165 -7.25 -12.19 -14.30
CA PRO A 165 -5.80 -12.27 -14.52
C PRO A 165 -5.08 -12.87 -13.30
N THR A 166 -3.98 -13.59 -13.55
CA THR A 166 -3.10 -14.08 -12.48
C THR A 166 -2.29 -12.93 -11.87
N TYR A 167 -1.64 -13.16 -10.73
CA TYR A 167 -0.68 -12.19 -10.18
C TYR A 167 0.41 -11.80 -11.20
N SER A 168 0.85 -12.74 -12.04
CA SER A 168 1.86 -12.49 -13.09
C SER A 168 1.30 -11.56 -14.19
N ASP A 169 0.07 -11.80 -14.64
CA ASP A 169 -0.57 -10.96 -15.65
C ASP A 169 -0.77 -9.54 -15.13
N MET A 170 -1.18 -9.43 -13.84
CA MET A 170 -1.40 -8.17 -13.14
C MET A 170 -0.15 -7.29 -13.04
N ALA A 171 1.05 -7.86 -13.03
CA ALA A 171 2.30 -7.10 -13.02
C ALA A 171 2.48 -6.22 -14.29
N SER A 172 1.75 -6.53 -15.36
CA SER A 172 1.74 -5.76 -16.61
C SER A 172 0.38 -5.10 -16.90
N SER A 173 -0.55 -5.14 -15.94
CA SER A 173 -1.90 -4.62 -16.10
C SER A 173 -1.99 -3.17 -15.64
N THR A 174 -2.63 -2.31 -16.43
CA THR A 174 -2.92 -0.92 -16.05
C THR A 174 -4.29 -0.75 -15.38
N LEU A 175 -5.00 -1.86 -15.15
CA LEU A 175 -6.30 -1.92 -14.47
C LEU A 175 -6.34 -3.10 -13.49
N ASP A 176 -6.79 -2.86 -12.27
CA ASP A 176 -7.20 -3.88 -11.29
C ASP A 176 -8.63 -3.55 -10.88
N LEU A 177 -9.59 -4.05 -11.63
CA LEU A 177 -11.02 -3.82 -11.39
C LEU A 177 -11.65 -5.08 -10.78
N ARG A 178 -12.24 -4.97 -9.60
CA ARG A 178 -12.96 -6.05 -8.93
C ARG A 178 -14.44 -5.69 -8.91
N VAL A 179 -15.27 -6.57 -9.45
CA VAL A 179 -16.70 -6.35 -9.58
C VAL A 179 -17.44 -7.57 -9.06
N SER A 180 -18.52 -7.34 -8.33
CA SER A 180 -19.51 -8.36 -8.05
C SER A 180 -20.90 -7.91 -8.47
N GLY A 181 -21.75 -8.89 -8.76
CA GLY A 181 -23.11 -8.66 -9.21
C GLY A 181 -24.00 -9.88 -9.08
N THR A 182 -25.30 -9.62 -9.05
CA THR A 182 -26.35 -10.64 -9.17
C THR A 182 -26.63 -10.94 -10.64
N ALA A 183 -27.64 -11.75 -10.92
CA ALA A 183 -28.09 -11.98 -12.29
C ALA A 183 -28.49 -10.67 -13.01
N ASP A 184 -28.99 -9.70 -12.26
CA ASP A 184 -29.62 -8.50 -12.84
C ASP A 184 -28.75 -7.25 -12.79
N ALA A 185 -27.84 -7.14 -11.81
CA ALA A 185 -27.13 -5.89 -11.57
C ALA A 185 -25.77 -6.08 -10.91
N ILE A 186 -24.85 -5.18 -11.24
CA ILE A 186 -23.62 -4.92 -10.46
C ILE A 186 -24.04 -4.37 -9.10
N ASN A 187 -23.44 -4.88 -8.02
CA ASN A 187 -23.74 -4.40 -6.67
C ASN A 187 -22.52 -3.84 -5.92
N MET A 188 -21.30 -4.26 -6.25
CA MET A 188 -20.09 -3.73 -5.64
C MET A 188 -18.94 -3.64 -6.66
N VAL A 189 -18.21 -2.53 -6.60
CA VAL A 189 -17.02 -2.25 -7.41
C VAL A 189 -15.90 -1.73 -6.52
N GLU A 190 -14.68 -2.21 -6.80
CA GLU A 190 -13.43 -1.73 -6.21
C GLU A 190 -12.34 -1.75 -7.30
N CYS A 191 -11.68 -0.62 -7.55
CA CYS A 191 -10.78 -0.46 -8.67
C CYS A 191 -9.49 0.29 -8.29
N ASN A 192 -8.37 -0.17 -8.84
CA ASN A 192 -7.11 0.57 -8.98
C ASN A 192 -6.76 0.64 -10.48
N ALA A 193 -6.23 1.76 -10.96
CA ALA A 193 -5.97 1.98 -12.38
C ALA A 193 -4.82 2.98 -12.64
N GLU A 194 -4.21 2.86 -13.82
CA GLU A 194 -3.22 3.81 -14.34
C GLU A 194 -3.87 4.74 -15.37
N GLN A 195 -4.65 5.73 -14.90
CA GLN A 195 -5.29 6.75 -15.73
C GLN A 195 -6.17 6.16 -16.86
N VAL A 196 -7.01 5.17 -16.54
CA VAL A 196 -7.94 4.55 -17.51
C VAL A 196 -9.12 5.48 -17.79
N ASP A 197 -9.52 5.63 -19.05
CA ASP A 197 -10.63 6.50 -19.44
C ASP A 197 -12.00 5.94 -19.02
N GLU A 198 -13.01 6.83 -18.97
CA GLU A 198 -14.34 6.49 -18.49
C GLU A 198 -15.07 5.42 -19.34
N GLU A 199 -14.85 5.36 -20.67
CA GLU A 199 -15.52 4.37 -21.52
C GLU A 199 -14.86 2.99 -21.39
N THR A 200 -13.53 2.91 -21.37
CA THR A 200 -12.81 1.65 -21.09
C THR A 200 -13.19 1.09 -19.72
N MET A 201 -13.31 1.95 -18.70
CA MET A 201 -13.78 1.55 -17.36
C MET A 201 -15.21 0.99 -17.41
N LEU A 202 -16.10 1.64 -18.17
CA LEU A 202 -17.48 1.19 -18.35
C LEU A 202 -17.55 -0.18 -19.05
N GLU A 203 -16.75 -0.39 -20.10
CA GLU A 203 -16.65 -1.69 -20.77
C GLU A 203 -16.16 -2.79 -19.84
N ALA A 204 -15.13 -2.51 -19.03
CA ALA A 204 -14.59 -3.44 -18.04
C ALA A 204 -15.63 -3.83 -16.98
N LEU A 205 -16.45 -2.89 -16.50
CA LEU A 205 -17.52 -3.14 -15.53
C LEU A 205 -18.54 -4.18 -16.04
N PHE A 206 -19.02 -3.99 -17.27
CA PHE A 206 -20.03 -4.88 -17.85
C PHE A 206 -19.43 -6.21 -18.32
N LEU A 207 -18.18 -6.22 -18.79
CA LEU A 207 -17.47 -7.47 -19.06
C LEU A 207 -17.37 -8.34 -17.81
N ALA A 208 -17.07 -7.72 -16.65
CA ALA A 208 -17.03 -8.43 -15.38
C ALA A 208 -18.39 -9.04 -15.02
N HIS A 209 -19.47 -8.25 -15.13
CA HIS A 209 -20.83 -8.68 -14.82
C HIS A 209 -21.31 -9.83 -15.72
N ASP A 210 -21.01 -9.75 -17.02
CA ASP A 210 -21.33 -10.80 -17.99
C ASP A 210 -20.55 -12.09 -17.69
N SER A 211 -19.28 -11.97 -17.30
CA SER A 211 -18.39 -13.11 -17.08
C SER A 211 -18.80 -14.02 -15.92
N VAL A 212 -19.59 -13.52 -14.97
CA VAL A 212 -19.95 -14.25 -13.74
C VAL A 212 -21.30 -14.96 -13.81
N GLN A 213 -22.06 -14.79 -14.90
CA GLN A 213 -23.43 -15.32 -15.02
C GLN A 213 -23.49 -16.85 -14.95
N ASP A 214 -22.50 -17.54 -15.53
CA ASP A 214 -22.42 -19.01 -15.47
C ASP A 214 -22.23 -19.53 -14.03
N ILE A 215 -21.48 -18.80 -13.20
CA ILE A 215 -21.29 -19.14 -11.79
C ILE A 215 -22.58 -18.90 -10.99
N ILE A 216 -23.31 -17.83 -11.29
CA ILE A 216 -24.62 -17.55 -10.67
C ILE A 216 -25.62 -18.67 -11.02
N ALA A 217 -25.64 -19.13 -12.28
CA ALA A 217 -26.45 -20.25 -12.71
C ALA A 217 -26.07 -21.55 -11.96
N LEU A 218 -24.76 -21.82 -11.81
CA LEU A 218 -24.26 -22.96 -11.05
C LEU A 218 -24.68 -22.90 -9.58
N GLN A 219 -24.59 -21.75 -8.92
CA GLN A 219 -25.02 -21.57 -7.54
C GLN A 219 -26.52 -21.85 -7.37
N ASN A 220 -27.35 -21.45 -8.34
CA ASN A 220 -28.78 -21.75 -8.35
C ASN A 220 -29.05 -23.25 -8.57
N GLN A 221 -28.28 -23.92 -9.42
CA GLN A 221 -28.35 -25.38 -9.56
C GLN A 221 -28.04 -26.07 -8.23
N ILE A 222 -26.93 -25.70 -7.58
CA ILE A 222 -26.54 -26.26 -6.27
C ILE A 222 -27.64 -26.02 -5.24
N ARG A 223 -28.20 -24.81 -5.17
CA ARG A 223 -29.34 -24.49 -4.30
C ARG A 223 -30.53 -25.42 -4.55
N ALA A 224 -30.88 -25.69 -5.80
CA ALA A 224 -32.01 -26.56 -6.13
C ALA A 224 -31.77 -28.03 -5.72
N GLU A 225 -30.52 -28.49 -5.78
CA GLU A 225 -30.16 -29.87 -5.45
C GLU A 225 -29.99 -30.14 -3.95
N ILE A 226 -29.46 -29.17 -3.19
CA ILE A 226 -29.05 -29.36 -1.78
C ILE A 226 -29.37 -28.20 -0.84
N GLY A 227 -29.95 -27.12 -1.33
CA GLY A 227 -30.25 -25.95 -0.50
C GLY A 227 -31.25 -26.28 0.60
N LYS A 228 -30.97 -25.81 1.82
CA LYS A 228 -31.91 -25.90 2.93
C LYS A 228 -33.09 -24.95 2.71
N GLU A 229 -34.23 -25.31 3.29
CA GLU A 229 -35.36 -24.40 3.41
C GLU A 229 -34.93 -23.15 4.20
N LYS A 230 -35.33 -21.97 3.72
CA LYS A 230 -34.97 -20.70 4.38
C LYS A 230 -35.84 -20.52 5.62
N ASN A 231 -35.21 -20.17 6.73
CA ASN A 231 -35.92 -19.78 7.94
C ASN A 231 -36.73 -18.50 7.70
N GLU A 232 -37.66 -18.19 8.60
CA GLU A 232 -38.26 -16.86 8.64
C GLU A 232 -37.29 -15.90 9.36
N PRO A 233 -36.92 -14.76 8.74
CA PRO A 233 -36.09 -13.78 9.41
C PRO A 233 -36.86 -13.17 10.58
N SER A 234 -36.20 -13.02 11.73
CA SER A 234 -36.73 -12.15 12.76
C SER A 234 -36.50 -10.71 12.33
N THR A 235 -37.61 -10.05 11.97
CA THR A 235 -37.63 -8.67 11.53
C THR A 235 -38.14 -7.75 12.63
N ASP A 236 -37.61 -6.53 12.62
CA ASP A 236 -38.07 -5.42 13.44
C ASP A 236 -38.77 -4.44 12.50
N ASP A 237 -39.97 -4.77 12.02
CA ASP A 237 -40.71 -3.99 11.02
C ASP A 237 -41.50 -2.85 11.66
N LEU A 238 -41.72 -1.78 10.88
CA LEU A 238 -42.52 -0.64 11.32
C LEU A 238 -43.99 -0.88 10.95
N ASP A 239 -44.92 -0.61 11.88
CA ASP A 239 -46.36 -0.67 11.61
C ASP A 239 -46.80 0.43 10.62
N ASP A 240 -47.53 0.03 9.58
CA ASP A 240 -47.96 0.93 8.50
C ASP A 240 -48.95 1.99 9.01
N ALA A 241 -49.80 1.66 9.99
CA ALA A 241 -50.75 2.61 10.55
C ALA A 241 -50.03 3.67 11.40
N LEU A 242 -49.04 3.27 12.20
CA LEU A 242 -48.16 4.20 12.91
C LEU A 242 -47.41 5.11 11.95
N LEU A 243 -46.81 4.56 10.89
CA LEU A 243 -46.10 5.36 9.89
C LEU A 243 -47.01 6.41 9.23
N ALA A 244 -48.24 6.03 8.89
CA ALA A 244 -49.23 6.93 8.31
C ALA A 244 -49.64 8.07 9.27
N ASP A 245 -49.86 7.75 10.55
CA ASP A 245 -50.19 8.74 11.58
C ASP A 245 -49.03 9.71 11.85
N VAL A 246 -47.81 9.19 12.00
CA VAL A 246 -46.61 10.02 12.15
C VAL A 246 -46.44 10.94 10.93
N ARG A 247 -46.55 10.40 9.71
CA ARG A 247 -46.47 11.19 8.47
C ARG A 247 -47.45 12.35 8.48
N ALA A 248 -48.72 12.09 8.82
CA ALA A 248 -49.75 13.13 8.86
C ALA A 248 -49.42 14.25 9.88
N LYS A 249 -48.74 13.93 10.97
CA LYS A 249 -48.35 14.89 12.02
C LYS A 249 -47.14 15.74 11.66
N VAL A 250 -46.12 15.17 11.01
CA VAL A 250 -44.81 15.84 10.87
C VAL A 250 -44.36 16.16 9.45
N GLU A 251 -44.93 15.53 8.40
CA GLU A 251 -44.42 15.69 7.03
C GLU A 251 -44.34 17.16 6.59
N GLY A 252 -45.41 17.93 6.81
CA GLY A 252 -45.45 19.35 6.47
C GLY A 252 -44.40 20.17 7.21
N GLN A 253 -44.23 19.92 8.51
CA GLN A 253 -43.24 20.62 9.35
C GLN A 253 -41.81 20.31 8.90
N ILE A 254 -41.52 19.04 8.59
CA ILE A 254 -40.21 18.62 8.07
C ILE A 254 -39.95 19.30 6.72
N ARG A 255 -40.94 19.33 5.82
CA ARG A 255 -40.83 20.00 4.52
C ARG A 255 -40.53 21.49 4.68
N ASP A 256 -41.23 22.17 5.57
CA ASP A 256 -41.02 23.59 5.85
C ASP A 256 -39.60 23.87 6.37
N VAL A 257 -39.09 23.03 7.28
CA VAL A 257 -37.71 23.13 7.76
C VAL A 257 -36.70 22.92 6.64
N MET A 258 -36.89 21.90 5.80
CA MET A 258 -35.99 21.62 4.67
C MET A 258 -35.97 22.77 3.65
N VAL A 259 -37.09 23.46 3.44
CA VAL A 259 -37.18 24.62 2.55
C VAL A 259 -36.58 25.88 3.19
N SER A 260 -36.79 26.07 4.49
CA SER A 260 -36.42 27.31 5.20
C SER A 260 -34.92 27.40 5.53
N TYR A 261 -34.25 26.26 5.71
CA TYR A 261 -32.87 26.21 6.17
C TYR A 261 -32.01 25.32 5.25
N ALA A 262 -31.01 25.91 4.60
CA ALA A 262 -30.03 25.17 3.80
C ALA A 262 -28.90 24.57 4.66
N ASP A 263 -28.44 25.33 5.66
CA ASP A 263 -27.35 24.92 6.54
C ASP A 263 -27.72 23.70 7.39
N ARG A 264 -26.76 22.80 7.62
CA ARG A 264 -26.98 21.58 8.40
C ARG A 264 -27.14 21.87 9.89
N GLY A 265 -26.34 22.78 10.42
CA GLY A 265 -26.38 23.20 11.82
C GLY A 265 -27.69 23.87 12.16
N GLU A 266 -28.18 24.76 11.29
CA GLU A 266 -29.45 25.49 11.47
C GLU A 266 -30.67 24.57 11.42
N ARG A 267 -30.65 23.50 10.61
CA ARG A 267 -31.73 22.50 10.56
C ARG A 267 -31.84 21.62 11.80
N ARG A 268 -30.74 21.43 12.52
CA ARG A 268 -30.64 20.43 13.59
C ARG A 268 -31.63 20.68 14.72
N GLU A 269 -31.69 21.91 15.22
CA GLU A 269 -32.54 22.27 16.36
C GLU A 269 -34.05 22.22 15.99
N PRO A 270 -34.52 22.80 14.87
CA PRO A 270 -35.92 22.67 14.45
C PRO A 270 -36.36 21.21 14.26
N LEU A 271 -35.53 20.36 13.62
CA LEU A 271 -35.85 18.94 13.46
C LEU A 271 -35.93 18.21 14.80
N GLN A 272 -35.02 18.51 15.73
CA GLN A 272 -35.06 17.95 17.09
C GLN A 272 -36.29 18.41 17.87
N GLN A 273 -36.75 19.65 17.69
CA GLN A 273 -37.97 20.15 18.30
C GLN A 273 -39.21 19.43 17.75
N ILE A 274 -39.28 19.19 16.44
CA ILE A 274 -40.37 18.41 15.83
C ILE A 274 -40.38 16.98 16.38
N GLN A 275 -39.21 16.33 16.45
CA GLN A 275 -39.08 14.99 16.99
C GLN A 275 -39.48 14.94 18.47
N ALA A 276 -38.97 15.85 19.30
CA ALA A 276 -39.31 15.90 20.73
C ALA A 276 -40.82 16.14 20.95
N ALA A 277 -41.44 17.06 20.20
CA ALA A 277 -42.87 17.32 20.28
C ALA A 277 -43.70 16.10 19.84
N LEU A 278 -43.23 15.34 18.84
CA LEU A 278 -43.84 14.09 18.42
C LEU A 278 -43.76 13.04 19.54
N THR A 279 -42.58 12.85 20.13
CA THR A 279 -42.38 11.92 21.25
C THR A 279 -43.26 12.27 22.43
N GLU A 280 -43.30 13.54 22.86
CA GLU A 280 -44.17 14.02 23.93
C GLU A 280 -45.68 13.81 23.63
N ALA A 281 -46.07 13.87 22.35
CA ALA A 281 -47.46 13.61 21.96
C ALA A 281 -47.84 12.13 22.12
N TYR A 282 -46.94 11.21 21.74
CA TYR A 282 -47.16 9.78 21.96
C TYR A 282 -47.01 9.36 23.42
N GLU A 283 -46.13 9.99 24.19
CA GLU A 283 -46.08 9.80 25.65
C GLU A 283 -47.41 10.15 26.31
N ARG A 284 -47.95 11.34 26.00
CA ARG A 284 -49.28 11.75 26.50
C ARG A 284 -50.39 10.82 26.03
N GLN A 285 -50.34 10.36 24.78
CA GLN A 285 -51.30 9.37 24.27
C GLN A 285 -51.22 8.07 25.07
N ASN A 286 -50.02 7.54 25.28
CA ASN A 286 -49.77 6.32 26.05
C ASN A 286 -50.20 6.44 27.52
N GLU A 287 -50.01 7.60 28.14
CA GLU A 287 -50.48 7.87 29.51
C GLU A 287 -52.01 7.97 29.59
N SER A 288 -52.65 8.49 28.54
CA SER A 288 -54.09 8.69 28.48
C SER A 288 -54.89 7.40 28.22
N THR A 289 -54.25 6.36 27.70
CA THR A 289 -54.88 5.05 27.47
C THR A 289 -54.63 4.10 28.65
N ALA A 290 -55.71 3.49 29.16
CA ALA A 290 -55.60 2.41 30.14
C ALA A 290 -55.37 1.04 29.47
N ASP A 291 -55.49 0.97 28.14
CA ASP A 291 -55.23 -0.22 27.35
C ASP A 291 -53.73 -0.31 27.02
N GLU A 292 -53.04 -1.28 27.62
CA GLU A 292 -51.61 -1.52 27.42
C GLU A 292 -51.30 -1.91 25.97
N ASP A 293 -52.22 -2.61 25.28
CA ASP A 293 -52.02 -3.04 23.88
C ASP A 293 -52.17 -1.87 22.90
N ALA A 294 -52.81 -0.77 23.33
CA ALA A 294 -52.94 0.47 22.56
C ALA A 294 -51.75 1.42 22.71
N LYS A 295 -50.79 1.11 23.60
CA LYS A 295 -49.60 1.93 23.78
C LYS A 295 -48.61 1.68 22.66
N VAL A 296 -48.04 2.76 22.14
CA VAL A 296 -47.01 2.71 21.10
C VAL A 296 -45.63 2.77 21.74
N ASP A 297 -44.75 1.82 21.42
CA ASP A 297 -43.36 1.90 21.82
C ASP A 297 -42.66 3.05 21.06
N LEU A 298 -42.12 4.01 21.82
CA LEU A 298 -41.51 5.24 21.33
C LEU A 298 -40.35 4.98 20.36
N LYS A 299 -39.67 3.83 20.48
CA LYS A 299 -38.65 3.41 19.50
C LYS A 299 -39.22 3.37 18.07
N TYR A 300 -40.46 2.91 17.90
CA TYR A 300 -41.09 2.84 16.57
C TYR A 300 -41.60 4.21 16.11
N VAL A 301 -41.93 5.11 17.04
CA VAL A 301 -42.23 6.52 16.71
C VAL A 301 -41.00 7.21 16.12
N ASP A 302 -39.83 7.04 16.75
CA ASP A 302 -38.56 7.59 16.25
C ASP A 302 -38.20 7.01 14.87
N ARG A 303 -38.36 5.69 14.69
CA ARG A 303 -38.14 5.05 13.39
C ARG A 303 -39.11 5.52 12.30
N ALA A 304 -40.38 5.75 12.64
CA ALA A 304 -41.35 6.31 11.73
C ALA A 304 -40.99 7.75 11.33
N TYR A 305 -40.55 8.56 12.30
CA TYR A 305 -40.06 9.91 12.05
C TYR A 305 -38.88 9.91 11.07
N ASP A 306 -37.89 9.05 11.29
CA ASP A 306 -36.73 8.92 10.40
C ASP A 306 -37.13 8.47 8.98
N GLN A 307 -38.09 7.56 8.85
CA GLN A 307 -38.60 7.12 7.56
C GLN A 307 -39.36 8.25 6.83
N VAL A 308 -40.15 9.05 7.54
CA VAL A 308 -40.82 10.23 6.94
C VAL A 308 -39.79 11.27 6.52
N MET A 309 -38.77 11.53 7.34
CA MET A 309 -37.67 12.44 7.01
C MET A 309 -36.95 11.99 5.74
N LYS A 310 -36.65 10.68 5.63
CA LYS A 310 -36.07 10.07 4.44
C LYS A 310 -36.93 10.32 3.20
N ASP A 311 -38.24 10.07 3.28
CA ASP A 311 -39.14 10.21 2.14
C ASP A 311 -39.30 11.68 1.71
N VAL A 312 -39.38 12.62 2.66
CA VAL A 312 -39.44 14.06 2.36
C VAL A 312 -38.17 14.52 1.65
N VAL A 313 -37.00 14.10 2.13
CA VAL A 313 -35.72 14.50 1.52
C VAL A 313 -35.56 13.91 0.13
N ARG A 314 -35.84 12.62 -0.05
CA ARG A 314 -35.74 11.97 -1.37
C ARG A 314 -36.74 12.56 -2.36
N GLY A 315 -37.98 12.76 -1.93
CA GLY A 315 -39.02 13.37 -2.75
C GLY A 315 -38.66 14.80 -3.17
N ARG A 316 -38.08 15.60 -2.28
CA ARG A 316 -37.59 16.95 -2.63
C ARG A 316 -36.45 16.89 -3.66
N ILE A 317 -35.50 15.99 -3.47
CA ILE A 317 -34.37 15.85 -4.41
C ILE A 317 -34.92 15.49 -5.78
N VAL A 318 -35.71 14.42 -5.90
CA VAL A 318 -36.14 13.88 -7.20
C VAL A 318 -37.21 14.75 -7.89
N ASN A 319 -38.21 15.24 -7.13
CA ASN A 319 -39.34 15.96 -7.72
C ASN A 319 -39.08 17.45 -7.88
N ASP A 320 -38.43 18.08 -6.90
CA ASP A 320 -38.20 19.54 -6.90
C ASP A 320 -36.84 19.89 -7.53
N GLY A 321 -35.92 18.92 -7.67
CA GLY A 321 -34.57 19.14 -8.20
C GLY A 321 -33.64 19.87 -7.24
N VAL A 322 -34.01 19.96 -5.96
CA VAL A 322 -33.30 20.75 -4.94
C VAL A 322 -32.80 19.86 -3.82
N ARG A 323 -31.50 19.94 -3.56
CA ARG A 323 -30.83 19.17 -2.50
C ARG A 323 -31.04 19.79 -1.12
N PRO A 324 -30.73 19.05 -0.04
CA PRO A 324 -30.98 19.52 1.33
C PRO A 324 -30.25 20.83 1.69
N ASP A 325 -29.15 21.15 1.02
CA ASP A 325 -28.38 22.39 1.17
C ASP A 325 -28.65 23.43 0.06
N GLY A 326 -29.67 23.21 -0.76
CA GLY A 326 -30.09 24.12 -1.82
C GLY A 326 -29.34 23.96 -3.16
N ARG A 327 -28.34 23.08 -3.25
CA ARG A 327 -27.63 22.80 -4.50
C ARG A 327 -28.50 22.07 -5.52
N ASP A 328 -28.12 22.19 -6.79
CA ASP A 328 -28.57 21.29 -7.85
C ASP A 328 -27.79 19.95 -7.83
N TYR A 329 -28.12 19.07 -8.76
CA TYR A 329 -27.51 17.75 -8.89
C TYR A 329 -26.02 17.77 -9.24
N SER A 330 -25.54 18.80 -9.94
CA SER A 330 -24.18 18.86 -10.50
C SER A 330 -23.18 19.66 -9.65
N SER A 331 -23.67 20.54 -8.78
CA SER A 331 -22.86 21.52 -8.06
C SER A 331 -22.01 20.89 -6.95
N ILE A 332 -20.73 21.27 -6.91
CA ILE A 332 -19.79 20.96 -5.82
C ILE A 332 -19.96 22.02 -4.72
N ARG A 333 -19.72 21.66 -3.46
CA ARG A 333 -19.58 22.63 -2.38
C ARG A 333 -18.32 23.48 -2.56
N ASP A 334 -18.24 24.56 -1.80
CA ASP A 334 -17.07 25.43 -1.77
C ASP A 334 -15.78 24.63 -1.53
N LEU A 335 -14.78 24.92 -2.36
CA LEU A 335 -13.48 24.24 -2.36
C LEU A 335 -12.40 25.18 -1.85
N ALA A 336 -11.50 24.65 -1.02
CA ALA A 336 -10.27 25.32 -0.67
C ALA A 336 -9.14 24.30 -0.46
N ALA A 337 -7.91 24.73 -0.73
CA ALA A 337 -6.72 23.91 -0.57
C ALA A 337 -5.56 24.77 -0.05
N ASP A 338 -4.73 24.19 0.81
CA ASP A 338 -3.55 24.85 1.37
C ASP A 338 -2.40 23.84 1.55
N VAL A 339 -1.16 24.33 1.57
CA VAL A 339 0.06 23.52 1.70
C VAL A 339 1.06 24.19 2.65
N GLY A 340 2.04 23.45 3.17
CA GLY A 340 3.07 24.02 4.06
C GLY A 340 2.54 24.54 5.41
N LEU A 341 1.43 23.97 5.90
CA LEU A 341 0.75 24.38 7.13
C LEU A 341 1.49 23.97 8.42
N VAL A 342 2.20 22.83 8.38
CA VAL A 342 2.82 22.25 9.58
C VAL A 342 4.34 22.44 9.51
N PRO A 343 4.98 23.19 10.43
CA PRO A 343 6.36 23.64 10.24
C PRO A 343 7.47 22.57 10.18
N ARG A 344 7.25 21.39 10.78
CA ARG A 344 8.31 20.38 10.98
C ARG A 344 8.15 19.13 10.13
N VAL A 345 7.10 19.04 9.33
CA VAL A 345 6.85 17.87 8.49
C VAL A 345 7.53 18.04 7.14
N HIS A 346 7.68 16.95 6.39
CA HIS A 346 8.33 17.04 5.08
C HIS A 346 7.40 17.67 4.05
N GLY A 347 6.10 17.37 4.11
CA GLY A 347 5.08 18.10 3.39
C GLY A 347 3.72 18.00 4.10
N SER A 348 2.87 18.98 3.86
CA SER A 348 1.50 19.03 4.37
C SER A 348 0.56 19.55 3.30
N GLY A 349 -0.62 18.95 3.22
CA GLY A 349 -1.69 19.35 2.31
C GLY A 349 -3.02 19.32 3.03
N MET A 350 -3.74 20.43 3.05
CA MET A 350 -5.10 20.50 3.55
C MET A 350 -6.05 20.68 2.38
N PHE A 351 -7.12 19.90 2.37
CA PHE A 351 -8.20 20.03 1.41
C PHE A 351 -9.53 20.21 2.14
N ILE A 352 -10.30 21.19 1.70
CA ILE A 352 -11.63 21.53 2.22
C ILE A 352 -12.63 21.46 1.07
N ARG A 353 -13.74 20.79 1.32
CA ARG A 353 -14.92 20.75 0.45
C ARG A 353 -16.18 20.87 1.29
N GLY A 354 -16.77 22.06 1.32
CA GLY A 354 -17.79 22.45 2.28
C GLY A 354 -17.34 22.16 3.71
N GLU A 355 -18.16 21.42 4.46
CA GLU A 355 -17.84 21.01 5.84
C GLU A 355 -16.92 19.77 5.93
N THR A 356 -16.39 19.27 4.81
CA THR A 356 -15.42 18.16 4.81
C THR A 356 -14.01 18.72 4.75
N GLN A 357 -13.18 18.45 5.76
CA GLN A 357 -11.81 18.93 5.85
C GLN A 357 -10.87 17.78 6.22
N VAL A 358 -9.81 17.61 5.45
CA VAL A 358 -8.76 16.64 5.70
C VAL A 358 -7.40 17.32 5.64
N LEU A 359 -6.59 17.09 6.67
CA LEU A 359 -5.18 17.48 6.72
C LEU A 359 -4.33 16.23 6.51
N THR A 360 -3.52 16.23 5.47
CA THR A 360 -2.59 15.14 5.18
C THR A 360 -1.16 15.57 5.42
N ILE A 361 -0.39 14.71 6.09
CA ILE A 361 1.04 14.87 6.34
C ILE A 361 1.81 13.83 5.53
N ALA A 362 2.78 14.29 4.75
CA ALA A 362 3.74 13.44 4.05
C ALA A 362 5.05 13.35 4.85
N THR A 363 5.58 12.13 4.97
CA THR A 363 6.86 11.83 5.61
C THR A 363 7.68 10.94 4.69
N LEU A 364 8.95 11.29 4.53
CA LEU A 364 9.92 10.61 3.67
C LEU A 364 10.89 9.81 4.55
N GLY A 365 11.13 8.55 4.21
CA GLY A 365 12.04 7.65 4.93
C GLY A 365 13.03 6.96 3.99
N THR A 366 14.00 6.26 4.55
CA THR A 366 14.97 5.47 3.76
C THR A 366 14.36 4.15 3.29
N PRO A 367 14.89 3.49 2.23
CA PRO A 367 14.38 2.20 1.74
C PRO A 367 14.14 1.14 2.83
N ARG A 368 15.03 1.04 3.83
CA ARG A 368 14.86 0.13 4.99
C ARG A 368 13.63 0.37 5.86
N GLU A 369 12.98 1.53 5.74
CA GLU A 369 11.76 1.88 6.47
C GLU A 369 10.49 1.44 5.72
N ALA A 370 10.64 0.76 4.58
CA ALA A 370 9.54 0.12 3.87
C ALA A 370 8.83 -0.89 4.78
N GLN A 371 7.52 -0.97 4.64
CA GLN A 371 6.72 -1.87 5.46
C GLN A 371 6.81 -3.29 4.90
N PHE A 372 7.38 -4.20 5.67
CA PHE A 372 7.37 -5.63 5.33
C PHE A 372 5.95 -6.22 5.43
N MET A 373 5.55 -6.97 4.41
CA MET A 373 4.24 -7.57 4.28
C MET A 373 4.34 -9.09 4.52
N ASP A 374 3.81 -9.54 5.66
CA ASP A 374 3.70 -10.98 5.98
C ASP A 374 2.27 -11.43 5.64
N GLY A 375 2.03 -11.77 4.37
CA GLY A 375 0.73 -12.22 3.82
C GLY A 375 0.91 -13.28 2.73
N LEU A 376 -0.17 -13.86 2.19
CA LEU A 376 -0.13 -14.85 1.10
C LEU A 376 0.09 -14.24 -0.29
N SER A 377 -0.09 -12.91 -0.40
CA SER A 377 0.28 -12.13 -1.58
C SER A 377 1.77 -12.32 -1.94
N PRO A 378 2.15 -12.24 -3.23
CA PRO A 378 3.55 -12.21 -3.64
C PRO A 378 4.27 -10.90 -3.29
N GLU A 379 3.57 -9.86 -2.84
CA GLU A 379 4.17 -8.60 -2.39
C GLU A 379 4.85 -8.77 -1.02
N ASP A 380 6.16 -8.57 -0.97
CA ASP A 380 6.97 -8.72 0.25
C ASP A 380 7.13 -7.40 1.03
N ASP A 381 7.04 -6.25 0.36
CA ASP A 381 7.18 -4.94 0.98
C ASP A 381 6.30 -3.86 0.35
N LYS A 382 6.20 -2.73 1.05
CA LYS A 382 5.37 -1.59 0.68
C LYS A 382 6.14 -0.30 0.91
N ARG A 383 6.53 0.35 -0.20
CA ARG A 383 7.26 1.63 -0.22
C ARG A 383 6.35 2.84 -0.02
N TYR A 384 5.11 2.78 -0.52
CA TYR A 384 4.10 3.83 -0.35
C TYR A 384 3.02 3.36 0.62
N MET A 385 2.87 4.09 1.73
CA MET A 385 1.92 3.78 2.80
C MET A 385 0.94 4.94 2.99
N HIS A 386 -0.35 4.65 2.96
CA HIS A 386 -1.38 5.62 3.33
C HIS A 386 -2.11 5.19 4.61
N HIS A 387 -2.05 6.03 5.63
CA HIS A 387 -2.83 5.87 6.84
C HIS A 387 -3.93 6.92 6.89
N TYR A 388 -5.10 6.49 7.36
CA TYR A 388 -6.29 7.32 7.44
C TYR A 388 -6.89 7.22 8.84
N ASN A 389 -7.14 8.38 9.46
CA ASN A 389 -7.67 8.48 10.81
C ASN A 389 -8.98 9.27 10.81
N PHE A 390 -10.02 8.72 11.45
CA PHE A 390 -11.34 9.32 11.59
C PHE A 390 -11.68 9.50 13.07
N PRO A 391 -11.22 10.60 13.69
CA PRO A 391 -11.44 10.87 15.10
C PRO A 391 -12.87 11.36 15.37
N PRO A 392 -13.41 11.15 16.59
CA PRO A 392 -14.80 11.46 16.93
C PRO A 392 -15.14 12.96 16.82
N TYR A 393 -14.16 13.84 17.04
CA TYR A 393 -14.37 15.28 16.91
C TYR A 393 -14.75 15.70 15.47
N SER A 394 -14.36 14.91 14.46
CA SER A 394 -14.62 15.24 13.05
C SER A 394 -16.12 15.19 12.70
N THR A 395 -16.92 14.49 13.49
CA THR A 395 -18.39 14.43 13.37
C THR A 395 -19.09 15.11 14.54
N GLY A 396 -18.34 15.71 15.48
CA GLY A 396 -18.90 16.29 16.71
C GLY A 396 -19.40 15.23 17.71
N GLU A 397 -18.92 14.00 17.62
CA GLU A 397 -19.31 12.89 18.49
C GLU A 397 -18.26 12.62 19.58
N THR A 398 -18.55 11.66 20.48
CA THR A 398 -17.59 11.16 21.47
C THR A 398 -17.59 9.64 21.51
N TYR A 399 -16.42 9.02 21.34
CA TYR A 399 -16.21 7.60 21.61
C TYR A 399 -14.77 7.33 22.05
N PRO A 400 -14.48 6.21 22.76
CA PRO A 400 -13.13 5.86 23.15
C PRO A 400 -12.22 5.65 21.94
N MET A 401 -11.05 6.30 21.94
CA MET A 401 -10.01 6.08 20.93
C MET A 401 -9.36 4.70 21.15
N ARG A 402 -9.43 3.85 20.12
CA ARG A 402 -8.77 2.54 20.05
C ARG A 402 -7.89 2.51 18.80
N GLY A 403 -7.44 1.31 18.39
CA GLY A 403 -6.80 1.15 17.08
C GLY A 403 -7.77 1.43 15.91
N PRO A 404 -7.23 1.57 14.68
CA PRO A 404 -8.01 1.91 13.50
C PRO A 404 -9.06 0.83 13.19
N ARG A 405 -10.27 1.29 12.87
CA ARG A 405 -11.42 0.46 12.51
C ARG A 405 -11.30 -0.04 11.06
N ARG A 406 -12.05 -1.08 10.72
CA ARG A 406 -12.10 -1.62 9.34
C ARG A 406 -12.46 -0.56 8.29
N ARG A 407 -13.31 0.41 8.64
CA ARG A 407 -13.69 1.52 7.74
C ARG A 407 -12.52 2.46 7.48
N GLU A 408 -11.75 2.81 8.51
CA GLU A 408 -10.57 3.67 8.38
C GLU A 408 -9.50 3.02 7.51
N ILE A 409 -9.22 1.73 7.74
CA ILE A 409 -8.31 0.95 6.90
C ILE A 409 -8.81 0.89 5.44
N GLY A 410 -10.10 0.65 5.24
CA GLY A 410 -10.69 0.63 3.89
C GLY A 410 -10.64 1.99 3.16
N HIS A 411 -10.81 3.10 3.88
CA HIS A 411 -10.69 4.44 3.30
C HIS A 411 -9.22 4.78 2.98
N GLY A 412 -8.28 4.42 3.86
CA GLY A 412 -6.85 4.59 3.62
C GLY A 412 -6.39 3.82 2.40
N ALA A 413 -6.77 2.54 2.29
CA ALA A 413 -6.44 1.71 1.12
C ALA A 413 -7.05 2.26 -0.19
N LEU A 414 -8.26 2.84 -0.17
CA LEU A 414 -8.83 3.50 -1.34
C LEU A 414 -8.00 4.72 -1.76
N ALA A 415 -7.61 5.56 -0.80
CA ALA A 415 -6.80 6.73 -1.07
C ALA A 415 -5.39 6.35 -1.56
N GLU A 416 -4.84 5.26 -1.00
CA GLU A 416 -3.56 4.71 -1.43
C GLU A 416 -3.58 4.27 -2.88
N LYS A 417 -4.55 3.41 -3.25
CA LYS A 417 -4.74 2.93 -4.62
C LYS A 417 -4.89 4.09 -5.61
N ALA A 418 -5.64 5.12 -5.24
CA ALA A 418 -5.84 6.28 -6.09
C ALA A 418 -4.55 7.04 -6.45
N LEU A 419 -3.51 6.94 -5.63
CA LEU A 419 -2.25 7.67 -5.80
C LEU A 419 -1.09 6.77 -6.23
N LEU A 420 -1.16 5.47 -5.99
CA LEU A 420 -0.06 4.52 -6.18
C LEU A 420 0.55 4.60 -7.59
N SER A 421 -0.29 4.66 -8.63
CA SER A 421 0.17 4.75 -10.03
C SER A 421 0.89 6.06 -10.38
N MET A 422 0.67 7.11 -9.57
CA MET A 422 1.29 8.43 -9.72
C MET A 422 2.59 8.58 -8.93
N ILE A 423 2.89 7.64 -8.04
CA ILE A 423 4.15 7.64 -7.28
C ILE A 423 5.32 7.35 -8.26
N PRO A 424 6.40 8.14 -8.23
CA PRO A 424 7.58 7.91 -9.06
C PRO A 424 8.24 6.56 -8.73
N SER A 425 8.99 6.01 -9.68
CA SER A 425 9.74 4.77 -9.45
C SER A 425 10.76 4.95 -8.33
N GLU A 426 11.25 3.84 -7.77
CA GLU A 426 12.33 3.90 -6.78
C GLU A 426 13.62 4.48 -7.39
N GLU A 427 13.90 4.18 -8.66
CA GLU A 427 15.07 4.74 -9.36
C GLU A 427 15.01 6.26 -9.49
N GLU A 428 13.81 6.82 -9.73
CA GLU A 428 13.61 8.27 -9.85
C GLU A 428 13.57 8.97 -8.49
N PHE A 429 12.96 8.33 -7.49
CA PHE A 429 12.78 8.92 -6.16
C PHE A 429 12.94 7.86 -5.08
N PRO A 430 14.16 7.54 -4.61
CA PRO A 430 14.43 6.32 -3.82
C PRO A 430 13.97 6.37 -2.35
N TYR A 431 12.90 7.12 -2.05
CA TYR A 431 12.35 7.30 -0.71
C TYR A 431 11.16 6.39 -0.43
N VAL A 432 11.04 5.98 0.82
CA VAL A 432 9.80 5.46 1.38
C VAL A 432 8.87 6.62 1.69
N LEU A 433 7.59 6.45 1.41
CA LEU A 433 6.58 7.49 1.50
C LEU A 433 5.49 7.06 2.48
N ARG A 434 5.35 7.80 3.58
CA ARG A 434 4.27 7.60 4.54
C ARG A 434 3.37 8.82 4.57
N LEU A 435 2.12 8.64 4.21
CA LEU A 435 1.09 9.66 4.29
C LEU A 435 0.14 9.33 5.43
N VAL A 436 -0.24 10.36 6.18
CA VAL A 436 -1.26 10.24 7.23
C VAL A 436 -2.31 11.31 7.00
N SER A 437 -3.54 10.89 6.73
CA SER A 437 -4.68 11.79 6.56
C SER A 437 -5.49 11.83 7.85
N GLU A 438 -5.50 12.99 8.49
CA GLU A 438 -6.32 13.30 9.67
C GLU A 438 -7.60 13.99 9.21
N VAL A 439 -8.74 13.36 9.46
CA VAL A 439 -10.04 13.97 9.18
C VAL A 439 -10.34 15.01 10.26
N MET A 440 -10.36 16.28 9.85
CA MET A 440 -10.60 17.41 10.73
C MET A 440 -12.10 17.71 10.88
N SER A 441 -12.86 17.53 9.80
CA SER A 441 -14.32 17.68 9.76
C SER A 441 -14.92 16.79 8.68
N SER A 442 -16.13 16.25 8.91
CA SER A 442 -16.80 15.31 8.01
C SER A 442 -18.29 15.61 7.82
N ASN A 443 -18.67 15.98 6.60
CA ASN A 443 -20.07 15.96 6.14
C ASN A 443 -20.16 15.50 4.67
N GLY A 444 -19.37 14.51 4.31
CA GLY A 444 -19.24 14.06 2.93
C GLY A 444 -17.99 13.20 2.81
N SER A 445 -17.72 12.67 1.62
CA SER A 445 -16.63 11.72 1.43
C SER A 445 -15.26 12.30 1.80
N THR A 446 -14.83 11.94 3.00
CA THR A 446 -13.53 12.23 3.60
C THR A 446 -12.43 11.38 2.97
N SER A 447 -12.76 10.21 2.41
CA SER A 447 -11.81 9.42 1.62
C SER A 447 -11.37 10.16 0.36
N MET A 448 -12.28 10.81 -0.37
CA MET A 448 -11.91 11.60 -1.55
C MET A 448 -11.20 12.89 -1.20
N ALA A 449 -11.55 13.52 -0.07
CA ALA A 449 -10.78 14.64 0.46
C ALA A 449 -9.35 14.22 0.85
N SER A 450 -9.15 13.00 1.38
CA SER A 450 -7.81 12.48 1.67
C SER A 450 -6.97 12.23 0.43
N VAL A 451 -7.56 11.83 -0.70
CA VAL A 451 -6.83 11.75 -1.98
C VAL A 451 -6.30 13.12 -2.40
N CYS A 452 -7.17 14.14 -2.36
CA CYS A 452 -6.80 15.50 -2.72
C CYS A 452 -5.72 16.06 -1.77
N GLY A 453 -5.92 15.91 -0.45
CA GLY A 453 -4.95 16.33 0.57
C GLY A 453 -3.60 15.60 0.44
N SER A 454 -3.62 14.31 0.12
CA SER A 454 -2.42 13.53 -0.14
C SER A 454 -1.67 13.96 -1.39
N SER A 455 -2.36 14.27 -2.48
CA SER A 455 -1.74 14.82 -3.69
C SER A 455 -1.03 16.13 -3.38
N LEU A 456 -1.69 17.05 -2.66
CA LEU A 456 -1.11 18.32 -2.21
C LEU A 456 0.11 18.10 -1.30
N ALA A 457 0.02 17.19 -0.33
CA ALA A 457 1.09 16.91 0.62
C ALA A 457 2.33 16.29 -0.04
N LEU A 458 2.15 15.44 -1.06
CA LEU A 458 3.23 14.87 -1.87
C LEU A 458 3.96 15.96 -2.66
N MET A 459 3.22 16.84 -3.33
CA MET A 459 3.78 17.97 -4.08
C MET A 459 4.50 18.94 -3.15
N ASP A 460 3.92 19.24 -1.99
CA ASP A 460 4.53 20.10 -0.96
C ASP A 460 5.82 19.48 -0.39
N ALA A 461 5.89 18.15 -0.29
CA ALA A 461 7.10 17.43 0.14
C ALA A 461 8.20 17.35 -0.92
N GLY A 462 7.95 17.85 -2.14
CA GLY A 462 8.88 17.75 -3.26
C GLY A 462 8.95 16.36 -3.90
N VAL A 463 7.92 15.52 -3.71
CA VAL A 463 7.83 14.23 -4.39
C VAL A 463 7.42 14.46 -5.85
N PRO A 464 8.20 14.01 -6.84
CA PRO A 464 7.89 14.20 -8.26
C PRO A 464 6.79 13.24 -8.72
N ILE A 465 5.56 13.43 -8.24
CA ILE A 465 4.41 12.65 -8.69
C ILE A 465 4.12 12.95 -10.17
N LYS A 466 3.73 11.93 -10.94
CA LYS A 466 3.48 12.05 -12.39
C LYS A 466 2.42 13.10 -12.71
N ASN A 467 1.32 13.09 -11.94
CA ASN A 467 0.21 14.03 -12.05
C ASN A 467 -0.52 14.15 -10.70
N PRO A 468 -1.13 15.31 -10.40
CA PRO A 468 -2.00 15.46 -9.23
C PRO A 468 -3.29 14.64 -9.40
N VAL A 469 -3.79 14.10 -8.28
CA VAL A 469 -5.00 13.27 -8.26
C VAL A 469 -6.10 13.96 -7.46
N GLY A 470 -7.23 14.20 -8.10
CA GLY A 470 -8.46 14.71 -7.49
C GLY A 470 -9.47 13.59 -7.27
N GLY A 471 -10.37 13.78 -6.31
CA GLY A 471 -11.39 12.78 -5.97
C GLY A 471 -12.75 13.39 -5.68
N ILE A 472 -13.81 12.72 -6.15
CA ILE A 472 -15.20 13.12 -5.94
C ILE A 472 -16.04 11.93 -5.47
N ALA A 473 -17.01 12.22 -4.60
CA ALA A 473 -18.04 11.26 -4.25
C ALA A 473 -19.37 11.68 -4.86
N MET A 474 -20.04 10.69 -5.39
CA MET A 474 -21.24 10.80 -6.18
C MET A 474 -22.30 9.90 -5.56
N GLY A 475 -23.56 10.25 -5.75
CA GLY A 475 -24.68 9.43 -5.30
C GLY A 475 -25.75 9.32 -6.36
N LEU A 476 -26.68 8.42 -6.12
CA LEU A 476 -27.86 8.28 -6.95
C LEU A 476 -29.08 8.01 -6.09
N ILE A 477 -30.16 8.70 -6.41
CA ILE A 477 -31.49 8.46 -5.83
C ILE A 477 -32.42 8.09 -6.98
N LYS A 478 -33.18 7.01 -6.80
CA LYS A 478 -34.19 6.54 -7.74
C LYS A 478 -35.56 6.46 -7.08
N GLU A 479 -36.55 7.12 -7.67
CA GLU A 479 -37.97 6.98 -7.27
C GLU A 479 -38.79 6.60 -8.50
N GLY A 480 -39.37 5.38 -8.48
CA GLY A 480 -40.01 4.81 -9.66
C GLY A 480 -39.02 4.72 -10.83
N ASP A 481 -39.31 5.43 -11.92
CA ASP A 481 -38.46 5.52 -13.11
C ASP A 481 -37.56 6.76 -13.12
N GLN A 482 -37.74 7.70 -12.19
CA GLN A 482 -36.93 8.91 -12.10
C GLN A 482 -35.61 8.64 -11.38
N VAL A 483 -34.52 9.17 -11.94
CA VAL A 483 -33.16 8.99 -11.44
C VAL A 483 -32.49 10.37 -11.30
N ALA A 484 -31.93 10.64 -10.12
CA ALA A 484 -31.12 11.81 -9.85
C ALA A 484 -29.69 11.39 -9.51
N VAL A 485 -28.71 11.82 -10.31
CA VAL A 485 -27.28 11.61 -10.06
C VAL A 485 -26.72 12.84 -9.36
N LEU A 486 -26.20 12.66 -8.15
CA LEU A 486 -25.78 13.74 -7.27
C LEU A 486 -24.25 13.86 -7.23
N THR A 487 -23.72 15.05 -7.47
CA THR A 487 -22.30 15.41 -7.31
C THR A 487 -22.02 15.85 -5.88
N ASP A 488 -20.88 15.43 -5.34
CA ASP A 488 -20.38 15.86 -4.03
C ASP A 488 -21.41 15.63 -2.91
N ILE A 489 -21.74 14.36 -2.69
CA ILE A 489 -22.77 13.97 -1.73
C ILE A 489 -22.41 14.33 -0.28
N GLN A 490 -23.42 14.74 0.47
CA GLN A 490 -23.36 14.93 1.91
C GLN A 490 -23.58 13.61 2.65
N GLY A 491 -23.23 13.56 3.94
CA GLY A 491 -23.47 12.36 4.76
C GLY A 491 -24.95 11.94 4.83
N LEU A 492 -25.86 12.92 4.81
CA LEU A 492 -27.30 12.67 4.74
C LEU A 492 -27.67 12.02 3.39
N GLU A 493 -27.17 12.53 2.27
CA GLU A 493 -27.49 12.02 0.94
C GLU A 493 -26.92 10.61 0.70
N ASP A 494 -25.75 10.29 1.25
CA ASP A 494 -25.16 8.94 1.25
C ASP A 494 -26.04 7.93 2.01
N HIS A 495 -26.50 8.32 3.20
CA HIS A 495 -27.38 7.48 4.02
C HIS A 495 -28.71 7.18 3.33
N LEU A 496 -29.27 8.16 2.61
CA LEU A 496 -30.56 8.06 1.96
C LEU A 496 -30.49 7.54 0.52
N GLY A 497 -29.30 7.55 -0.08
CA GLY A 497 -29.05 7.20 -1.48
C GLY A 497 -29.10 5.70 -1.77
N ASP A 498 -29.43 5.39 -3.02
CA ASP A 498 -29.58 4.03 -3.55
C ASP A 498 -28.29 3.48 -4.15
N MET A 499 -27.37 4.36 -4.55
CA MET A 499 -25.99 4.04 -4.88
C MET A 499 -25.08 5.16 -4.39
N ASP A 500 -23.93 4.78 -3.83
CA ASP A 500 -22.82 5.69 -3.57
C ASP A 500 -21.60 5.22 -4.38
N PHE A 501 -20.96 6.15 -5.07
CA PHE A 501 -19.70 5.83 -5.74
C PHE A 501 -18.69 6.96 -5.64
N LYS A 502 -17.42 6.57 -5.69
CA LYS A 502 -16.26 7.42 -5.45
C LYS A 502 -15.34 7.25 -6.63
N VAL A 503 -14.96 8.35 -7.26
CA VAL A 503 -14.07 8.38 -8.42
C VAL A 503 -12.89 9.26 -8.09
N ALA A 504 -11.69 8.72 -8.22
CA ALA A 504 -10.44 9.46 -8.15
C ALA A 504 -9.68 9.31 -9.45
N GLY A 505 -8.90 10.33 -9.80
CA GLY A 505 -8.15 10.34 -11.04
C GLY A 505 -7.45 11.65 -11.30
N THR A 506 -6.78 11.67 -12.44
CA THR A 506 -6.06 12.83 -12.98
C THR A 506 -6.91 13.48 -14.06
N VAL A 507 -6.31 14.44 -14.78
CA VAL A 507 -6.87 14.99 -16.02
C VAL A 507 -6.94 13.94 -17.15
N ASP A 508 -6.03 12.95 -17.15
CA ASP A 508 -5.93 11.97 -18.24
C ASP A 508 -6.85 10.76 -18.05
N GLY A 509 -7.26 10.45 -16.81
CA GLY A 509 -8.13 9.31 -16.56
C GLY A 509 -8.29 8.95 -15.08
N ILE A 510 -9.04 7.87 -14.84
CA ILE A 510 -9.38 7.32 -13.52
C ILE A 510 -8.17 6.56 -12.96
N THR A 511 -7.88 6.78 -11.68
CA THR A 511 -6.89 6.01 -10.92
C THR A 511 -7.52 5.11 -9.87
N ALA A 512 -8.72 5.46 -9.37
CA ALA A 512 -9.50 4.58 -8.53
C ALA A 512 -11.00 4.81 -8.69
N LEU A 513 -11.77 3.73 -8.58
CA LEU A 513 -13.22 3.71 -8.61
C LEU A 513 -13.73 2.77 -7.51
N GLN A 514 -14.69 3.23 -6.72
CA GLN A 514 -15.37 2.39 -5.73
C GLN A 514 -16.87 2.65 -5.85
N MET A 515 -17.68 1.60 -5.98
CA MET A 515 -19.14 1.72 -6.07
C MET A 515 -19.81 0.74 -5.12
N ASP A 516 -20.87 1.19 -4.46
CA ASP A 516 -21.79 0.37 -3.67
C ASP A 516 -23.22 0.65 -4.16
N ILE A 517 -23.87 -0.36 -4.73
CA ILE A 517 -25.21 -0.25 -5.30
C ILE A 517 -26.18 -1.07 -4.45
N LYS A 518 -27.20 -0.41 -3.91
CA LYS A 518 -28.18 -1.00 -2.99
C LYS A 518 -29.48 -1.45 -3.68
N ILE A 519 -29.66 -1.10 -4.96
CA ILE A 519 -30.88 -1.36 -5.74
C ILE A 519 -30.56 -2.02 -7.09
N SER A 520 -31.54 -2.70 -7.68
CA SER A 520 -31.46 -3.13 -9.07
C SER A 520 -31.84 -2.01 -10.05
N GLY A 521 -31.50 -2.20 -11.32
CA GLY A 521 -31.93 -1.30 -12.40
C GLY A 521 -31.08 -0.04 -12.60
N VAL A 522 -29.82 -0.05 -12.16
CA VAL A 522 -28.81 0.92 -12.61
C VAL A 522 -28.30 0.47 -13.98
N THR A 523 -28.74 1.15 -15.03
CA THR A 523 -28.39 0.80 -16.42
C THR A 523 -27.00 1.30 -16.80
N ARG A 524 -26.46 0.75 -17.90
CA ARG A 524 -25.20 1.23 -18.50
C ARG A 524 -25.21 2.73 -18.81
N ASP A 525 -26.35 3.26 -19.27
CA ASP A 525 -26.47 4.69 -19.60
C ASP A 525 -26.44 5.58 -18.35
N ILE A 526 -27.06 5.12 -17.25
CA ILE A 526 -26.98 5.81 -15.96
C ILE A 526 -25.54 5.84 -15.45
N MET A 527 -24.81 4.71 -15.54
CA MET A 527 -23.40 4.66 -15.12
C MET A 527 -22.53 5.57 -15.98
N ARG A 528 -22.74 5.61 -17.30
CA ARG A 528 -22.03 6.52 -18.21
C ARG A 528 -22.25 7.98 -17.84
N GLN A 529 -23.51 8.38 -17.63
CA GLN A 529 -23.83 9.73 -17.18
C GLN A 529 -23.14 10.06 -15.85
N ALA A 530 -23.16 9.12 -14.91
CA ALA A 530 -22.59 9.31 -13.60
C ALA A 530 -21.05 9.45 -13.63
N LEU A 531 -20.36 8.66 -14.45
CA LEU A 531 -18.92 8.79 -14.68
C LEU A 531 -18.55 10.11 -15.38
N ALA A 532 -19.33 10.54 -16.37
CA ALA A 532 -19.12 11.82 -17.04
C ALA A 532 -19.27 13.01 -16.06
N GLN A 533 -20.34 13.02 -15.27
CA GLN A 533 -20.56 14.04 -14.25
C GLN A 533 -19.46 14.02 -13.16
N ALA A 534 -18.96 12.84 -12.79
CA ALA A 534 -17.83 12.69 -11.88
C ALA A 534 -16.53 13.24 -12.47
N LYS A 535 -16.29 13.06 -13.78
CA LYS A 535 -15.14 13.63 -14.48
C LYS A 535 -15.15 15.16 -14.42
N ASP A 536 -16.27 15.78 -14.76
CA ASP A 536 -16.41 17.24 -14.72
C ASP A 536 -16.12 17.79 -13.31
N ALA A 537 -16.65 17.11 -12.28
CA ALA A 537 -16.41 17.51 -10.90
C ALA A 537 -14.95 17.30 -10.44
N ARG A 538 -14.32 16.21 -10.89
CA ARG A 538 -12.91 15.91 -10.63
C ARG A 538 -11.99 16.98 -11.22
N LEU A 539 -12.27 17.45 -12.43
CA LEU A 539 -11.49 18.51 -13.09
C LEU A 539 -11.61 19.84 -12.34
N GLN A 540 -12.80 20.23 -11.89
CA GLN A 540 -12.98 21.44 -11.06
C GLN A 540 -12.19 21.38 -9.74
N ILE A 541 -12.12 20.20 -9.12
CA ILE A 541 -11.31 19.99 -7.91
C ILE A 541 -9.82 20.13 -8.21
N LEU A 542 -9.35 19.54 -9.31
CA LEU A 542 -7.96 19.66 -9.75
C LEU A 542 -7.59 21.11 -10.05
N ASP A 543 -8.47 21.92 -10.62
CA ASP A 543 -8.22 23.34 -10.87
C ASP A 543 -7.92 24.11 -9.57
N VAL A 544 -8.69 23.85 -8.50
CA VAL A 544 -8.45 24.47 -7.19
C VAL A 544 -7.14 23.99 -6.57
N MET A 545 -6.83 22.69 -6.68
CA MET A 545 -5.56 22.14 -6.18
C MET A 545 -4.36 22.75 -6.91
N ASN A 546 -4.42 22.83 -8.24
CA ASN A 546 -3.36 23.39 -9.08
C ASN A 546 -3.18 24.90 -8.85
N ALA A 547 -4.24 25.62 -8.49
CA ALA A 547 -4.14 27.02 -8.09
C ALA A 547 -3.38 27.21 -6.77
N THR A 548 -3.41 26.22 -5.86
CA THR A 548 -2.64 26.22 -4.61
C THR A 548 -1.18 25.82 -4.83
N ILE A 549 -0.94 24.75 -5.59
CA ILE A 549 0.40 24.27 -5.95
C ILE A 549 0.38 23.66 -7.36
N ALA A 550 0.99 24.34 -8.33
CA ALA A 550 0.91 23.94 -9.73
C ALA A 550 1.82 22.75 -10.09
N GLU A 551 2.96 22.64 -9.41
CA GLU A 551 3.96 21.58 -9.61
C GLU A 551 4.58 21.19 -8.26
N PRO A 552 5.11 19.95 -8.12
CA PRO A 552 5.88 19.57 -6.95
C PRO A 552 6.99 20.57 -6.64
N ARG A 553 7.29 20.83 -5.36
CA ARG A 553 8.40 21.71 -4.99
C ARG A 553 9.71 21.18 -5.58
N GLY A 554 10.50 22.07 -6.19
CA GLY A 554 11.80 21.72 -6.78
C GLY A 554 12.88 21.28 -5.77
N ALA A 555 12.64 21.47 -4.47
CA ALA A 555 13.50 20.98 -3.40
C ALA A 555 12.63 20.33 -2.31
N MET A 556 13.13 19.26 -1.71
CA MET A 556 12.52 18.64 -0.52
C MET A 556 12.70 19.54 0.71
N SER A 557 11.89 19.31 1.73
CA SER A 557 12.01 19.98 3.04
C SER A 557 13.41 19.83 3.64
N ASP A 558 13.89 20.87 4.32
CA ASP A 558 15.17 20.83 5.07
C ASP A 558 15.18 19.77 6.17
N TYR A 559 14.00 19.33 6.61
CA TYR A 559 13.84 18.27 7.62
C TYR A 559 13.75 16.87 7.00
N ALA A 560 13.56 16.78 5.68
CA ALA A 560 13.60 15.50 5.00
C ALA A 560 15.03 14.95 4.98
N PRO A 561 15.22 13.63 5.14
CA PRO A 561 16.53 13.04 4.99
C PRO A 561 17.04 13.30 3.58
N ARG A 562 18.16 14.01 3.43
CA ARG A 562 18.82 14.11 2.13
C ARG A 562 19.44 12.77 1.84
N MET A 563 19.16 12.23 0.66
CA MET A 563 19.62 10.92 0.26
C MET A 563 20.28 11.01 -1.10
N GLU A 564 21.48 10.46 -1.15
CA GLU A 564 22.29 10.40 -2.35
C GLU A 564 22.69 8.94 -2.55
N SER A 565 22.93 8.54 -3.80
CA SER A 565 23.31 7.16 -4.14
C SER A 565 24.62 7.10 -4.89
N VAL A 566 25.33 5.98 -4.73
CA VAL A 566 26.52 5.65 -5.52
C VAL A 566 26.47 4.18 -5.91
N LYS A 567 26.77 3.90 -7.19
CA LYS A 567 26.93 2.52 -7.66
C LYS A 567 28.38 2.08 -7.45
N ILE A 568 28.57 0.98 -6.74
CA ILE A 568 29.87 0.32 -6.54
C ILE A 568 29.87 -1.06 -7.22
N ALA A 569 31.05 -1.61 -7.48
CA ALA A 569 31.15 -2.96 -8.00
C ALA A 569 30.71 -4.00 -6.94
N VAL A 570 29.99 -5.04 -7.37
CA VAL A 570 29.38 -6.05 -6.47
C VAL A 570 30.43 -6.76 -5.61
N ASP A 571 31.62 -7.01 -6.15
CA ASP A 571 32.74 -7.62 -5.43
C ASP A 571 33.32 -6.73 -4.32
N LYS A 572 33.02 -5.42 -4.35
CA LYS A 572 33.48 -4.43 -3.36
C LYS A 572 32.48 -4.17 -2.23
N ILE A 573 31.26 -4.71 -2.30
CA ILE A 573 30.25 -4.60 -1.23
C ILE A 573 30.83 -5.04 0.12
N GLY A 574 31.59 -6.15 0.13
CA GLY A 574 32.21 -6.67 1.34
C GLY A 574 33.21 -5.71 2.01
N ALA A 575 33.89 -4.86 1.23
CA ALA A 575 34.84 -3.88 1.75
C ALA A 575 34.13 -2.73 2.49
N VAL A 576 33.01 -2.26 1.94
CA VAL A 576 32.18 -1.20 2.54
C VAL A 576 31.46 -1.68 3.80
N ILE A 577 30.92 -2.91 3.79
CA ILE A 577 30.28 -3.50 4.97
C ILE A 577 31.32 -3.79 6.07
N GLY A 578 32.43 -4.39 5.68
CA GLY A 578 33.50 -4.86 6.57
C GLY A 578 33.09 -6.07 7.42
N PRO A 579 34.03 -6.67 8.17
CA PRO A 579 33.76 -7.84 9.01
C PRO A 579 32.64 -7.58 10.03
N GLY A 580 31.54 -8.34 9.94
CA GLY A 580 30.39 -8.20 10.84
C GLY A 580 29.63 -6.86 10.75
N GLY A 581 29.80 -6.11 9.64
CA GLY A 581 29.18 -4.79 9.47
C GLY A 581 29.90 -3.66 10.20
N LYS A 582 31.15 -3.87 10.64
CA LYS A 582 31.90 -2.88 11.43
C LYS A 582 32.16 -1.59 10.66
N ASN A 583 32.53 -1.67 9.38
CA ASN A 583 32.92 -0.49 8.59
C ASN A 583 31.71 0.39 8.30
N VAL A 584 30.60 -0.22 7.85
CA VAL A 584 29.35 0.53 7.60
C VAL A 584 28.75 1.12 8.88
N ARG A 585 28.88 0.46 10.04
CA ARG A 585 28.47 1.05 11.33
C ARG A 585 29.33 2.24 11.72
N ALA A 586 30.66 2.12 11.60
CA ALA A 586 31.57 3.23 11.89
C ALA A 586 31.30 4.44 10.97
N LEU A 587 31.06 4.18 9.68
CA LEU A 587 30.70 5.20 8.70
C LEU A 587 29.40 5.93 9.08
N GLN A 588 28.36 5.18 9.45
CA GLN A 588 27.07 5.73 9.90
C GLN A 588 27.22 6.55 11.18
N ASP A 589 27.98 6.05 12.17
CA ASP A 589 28.18 6.72 13.45
C ASP A 589 29.04 8.00 13.31
N GLU A 590 30.08 7.98 12.47
CA GLU A 590 31.00 9.10 12.25
C GLU A 590 30.32 10.29 11.56
N HIS A 591 29.50 10.01 10.54
CA HIS A 591 28.83 11.03 9.74
C HIS A 591 27.38 11.27 10.16
N GLN A 592 26.87 10.53 11.15
CA GLN A 592 25.45 10.57 11.55
C GLN A 592 24.49 10.36 10.37
N VAL A 593 24.84 9.41 9.51
CA VAL A 593 24.06 9.02 8.31
C VAL A 593 23.54 7.60 8.46
N LYS A 594 22.50 7.24 7.72
CA LYS A 594 22.07 5.86 7.47
C LYS A 594 22.65 5.41 6.14
N VAL A 595 23.22 4.20 6.10
CA VAL A 595 23.77 3.62 4.88
C VAL A 595 23.07 2.29 4.59
N ASP A 596 22.51 2.19 3.39
CA ASP A 596 21.88 0.99 2.88
C ASP A 596 22.59 0.51 1.61
N ILE A 597 22.93 -0.77 1.56
CA ILE A 597 23.75 -1.34 0.49
C ILE A 597 22.93 -2.48 -0.12
N GLN A 598 22.58 -2.31 -1.38
CA GLN A 598 21.82 -3.27 -2.18
C GLN A 598 22.74 -4.38 -2.73
N GLU A 599 22.16 -5.54 -2.99
CA GLU A 599 22.90 -6.71 -3.50
C GLU A 599 23.48 -6.48 -4.90
N ASP A 600 22.89 -5.56 -5.65
CA ASP A 600 23.32 -5.18 -7.00
C ASP A 600 24.48 -4.16 -6.99
N GLY A 601 24.94 -3.72 -5.82
CA GLY A 601 26.02 -2.75 -5.65
C GLY A 601 25.55 -1.28 -5.57
N LEU A 602 24.25 -1.00 -5.51
CA LEU A 602 23.76 0.36 -5.25
C LEU A 602 23.85 0.68 -3.75
N VAL A 603 24.46 1.81 -3.39
CA VAL A 603 24.61 2.26 -2.00
C VAL A 603 23.87 3.57 -1.81
N TYR A 604 22.87 3.57 -0.92
CA TYR A 604 22.14 4.75 -0.49
C TYR A 604 22.75 5.30 0.81
N VAL A 605 23.00 6.60 0.84
CA VAL A 605 23.47 7.33 2.02
C VAL A 605 22.45 8.42 2.33
N ALA A 606 21.84 8.36 3.51
CA ALA A 606 20.79 9.29 3.92
C ALA A 606 21.13 9.97 5.26
N GLY A 607 20.93 11.28 5.36
CA GLY A 607 21.19 12.03 6.60
C GLY A 607 20.51 13.39 6.62
N GLU A 608 20.40 13.99 7.81
CA GLU A 608 19.82 15.33 7.97
C GLU A 608 20.72 16.43 7.39
N SER A 609 22.05 16.23 7.44
CA SER A 609 23.03 17.19 6.91
C SER A 609 23.55 16.72 5.55
N GLY A 610 23.25 17.48 4.50
CA GLY A 610 23.77 17.19 3.16
C GLY A 610 25.31 17.14 3.10
N ALA A 611 26.00 17.99 3.87
CA ALA A 611 27.46 17.96 3.94
C ALA A 611 27.99 16.65 4.54
N GLU A 612 27.27 16.04 5.50
CA GLU A 612 27.67 14.74 6.04
C GLU A 612 27.42 13.60 5.06
N VAL A 613 26.30 13.67 4.32
CA VAL A 613 25.98 12.72 3.27
C VAL A 613 27.06 12.74 2.18
N ASP A 614 27.46 13.93 1.74
CA ASP A 614 28.53 14.11 0.74
C ASP A 614 29.87 13.53 1.24
N ARG A 615 30.24 13.80 2.51
CA ARG A 615 31.46 13.23 3.12
C ARG A 615 31.43 11.71 3.25
N ALA A 616 30.30 11.15 3.64
CA ALA A 616 30.13 9.71 3.73
C ALA A 616 30.22 9.05 2.35
N LEU A 617 29.67 9.68 1.31
CA LEU A 617 29.80 9.21 -0.07
C LEU A 617 31.24 9.27 -0.59
N GLU A 618 31.97 10.35 -0.35
CA GLU A 618 33.40 10.46 -0.69
C GLU A 618 34.19 9.34 -0.01
N LYS A 619 33.89 9.05 1.25
CA LYS A 619 34.54 7.97 2.00
C LYS A 619 34.21 6.59 1.45
N ILE A 620 32.96 6.34 1.03
CA ILE A 620 32.57 5.10 0.35
C ILE A 620 33.32 4.96 -0.98
N LYS A 621 33.39 6.03 -1.78
CA LYS A 621 34.13 6.05 -3.06
C LYS A 621 35.60 5.72 -2.82
N ALA A 622 36.24 6.35 -1.85
CA ALA A 622 37.63 6.08 -1.49
C ALA A 622 37.86 4.63 -1.01
N MET A 623 36.88 4.00 -0.33
CA MET A 623 36.99 2.60 0.11
C MET A 623 36.93 1.60 -1.04
N VAL A 624 36.27 1.94 -2.16
CA VAL A 624 36.12 1.05 -3.32
C VAL A 624 37.00 1.47 -4.49
N GLU A 625 37.70 2.60 -4.37
CA GLU A 625 38.62 3.10 -5.38
C GLU A 625 39.75 2.10 -5.59
N GLU A 626 40.01 1.77 -6.86
CA GLU A 626 41.11 0.88 -7.20
C GLU A 626 42.37 1.70 -7.49
N PRO A 627 43.56 1.21 -7.07
CA PRO A 627 44.81 1.82 -7.46
C PRO A 627 44.97 1.79 -8.99
N GLU A 628 44.93 2.95 -9.64
CA GLU A 628 45.25 3.06 -11.07
C GLU A 628 46.70 3.48 -11.28
N VAL A 629 47.39 2.81 -12.21
CA VAL A 629 48.77 3.16 -12.55
C VAL A 629 48.79 4.55 -13.20
N GLY A 630 49.50 5.48 -12.59
CA GLY A 630 49.63 6.89 -12.99
C GLY A 630 48.85 7.87 -12.13
N SER A 631 47.94 7.39 -11.29
CA SER A 631 47.20 8.24 -10.36
C SER A 631 48.10 8.69 -9.19
N ILE A 632 47.90 9.95 -8.77
CA ILE A 632 48.63 10.56 -7.64
C ILE A 632 47.70 10.59 -6.43
N TYR A 633 48.16 10.03 -5.32
CA TYR A 633 47.43 9.96 -4.06
C TYR A 633 48.22 10.65 -2.95
N THR A 634 47.52 11.25 -1.99
CA THR A 634 48.10 11.66 -0.71
C THR A 634 47.94 10.51 0.27
N GLY A 635 49.03 9.94 0.75
CA GLY A 635 49.00 8.78 1.64
C GLY A 635 49.83 8.97 2.90
N THR A 636 49.49 8.22 3.94
CA THR A 636 50.17 8.27 5.25
C THR A 636 51.19 7.15 5.37
N VAL A 637 52.41 7.48 5.82
CA VAL A 637 53.47 6.48 6.05
C VAL A 637 53.11 5.60 7.25
N LYS A 638 52.89 4.32 7.03
CA LYS A 638 52.57 3.34 8.10
C LYS A 638 53.80 2.67 8.67
N ARG A 639 54.79 2.42 7.83
CA ARG A 639 56.03 1.74 8.21
C ARG A 639 57.19 2.26 7.37
N VAL A 640 58.35 2.35 8.00
CA VAL A 640 59.61 2.71 7.34
C VAL A 640 60.58 1.55 7.50
N GLU A 641 61.24 1.18 6.41
CA GLU A 641 62.29 0.16 6.35
C GLU A 641 63.52 0.75 5.66
N ASN A 642 64.70 0.15 5.86
CA ASN A 642 65.96 0.65 5.30
C ASN A 642 65.97 0.82 3.76
N TYR A 643 65.04 0.18 3.04
CA TYR A 643 64.96 0.18 1.58
C TYR A 643 63.75 0.96 1.03
N GLY A 644 62.86 1.47 1.89
CA GLY A 644 61.70 2.23 1.44
C GLY A 644 60.66 2.48 2.54
N ALA A 645 59.68 3.31 2.20
CA ALA A 645 58.54 3.63 3.06
C ALA A 645 57.27 2.96 2.53
N PHE A 646 56.48 2.35 3.41
CA PHE A 646 55.17 1.82 3.09
C PHE A 646 54.12 2.87 3.42
N VAL A 647 53.39 3.28 2.39
CA VAL A 647 52.41 4.35 2.43
C VAL A 647 51.03 3.74 2.22
N GLU A 648 50.12 3.97 3.15
CA GLU A 648 48.70 3.71 2.93
C GLU A 648 48.15 4.89 2.13
N PHE A 649 47.82 4.64 0.86
CA PHE A 649 47.38 5.68 -0.09
C PHE A 649 45.89 5.57 -0.44
N LEU A 650 45.27 4.42 -0.16
CA LEU A 650 43.83 4.20 -0.13
C LEU A 650 43.50 3.35 1.11
N PRO A 651 42.29 3.43 1.70
CA PRO A 651 41.91 2.65 2.87
C PRO A 651 42.16 1.14 2.69
N GLY A 652 43.11 0.58 3.43
CA GLY A 652 43.48 -0.85 3.34
C GLY A 652 44.41 -1.22 2.17
N ALA A 653 44.86 -0.27 1.36
CA ALA A 653 45.86 -0.48 0.30
C ALA A 653 47.20 0.18 0.65
N GLU A 654 48.22 -0.64 0.86
CA GLU A 654 49.60 -0.19 1.09
C GLU A 654 50.44 -0.32 -0.19
N GLY A 655 51.19 0.72 -0.52
CA GLY A 655 52.20 0.70 -1.56
C GLY A 655 53.58 1.03 -1.01
N MET A 656 54.62 0.54 -1.67
CA MET A 656 56.01 0.78 -1.25
C MET A 656 56.65 1.86 -2.12
N VAL A 657 57.13 2.93 -1.49
CA VAL A 657 58.02 3.92 -2.10
C VAL A 657 59.46 3.46 -1.84
N HIS A 658 60.18 3.08 -2.90
CA HIS A 658 61.59 2.71 -2.77
C HIS A 658 62.43 3.94 -2.39
N VAL A 659 63.54 3.75 -1.64
CA VAL A 659 64.42 4.85 -1.21
C VAL A 659 64.92 5.74 -2.36
N SER A 660 65.08 5.16 -3.56
CA SER A 660 65.48 5.90 -4.77
C SER A 660 64.34 6.67 -5.45
N GLN A 661 63.14 6.66 -4.89
CA GLN A 661 61.93 7.31 -5.43
C GLN A 661 61.29 8.24 -4.39
N LEU A 662 62.02 8.56 -3.31
CA LEU A 662 61.52 9.31 -2.15
C LEU A 662 61.75 10.82 -2.23
N ALA A 663 62.78 11.26 -2.95
CA ALA A 663 63.17 12.66 -3.14
C ALA A 663 63.81 12.86 -4.52
N ASP A 664 63.99 14.12 -4.95
CA ASP A 664 64.69 14.53 -6.18
C ASP A 664 66.23 14.47 -6.06
N TYR A 665 66.75 14.10 -4.88
CA TYR A 665 68.17 13.89 -4.60
C TYR A 665 68.44 12.51 -3.98
N HIS A 666 69.73 12.15 -3.85
CA HIS A 666 70.12 10.88 -3.25
C HIS A 666 69.92 10.88 -1.73
N VAL A 667 68.93 10.12 -1.29
CA VAL A 667 68.57 9.92 0.12
C VAL A 667 69.53 8.92 0.78
N LYS A 668 70.14 9.28 1.92
CA LYS A 668 71.08 8.42 2.67
C LYS A 668 70.38 7.39 3.55
N SER A 669 69.24 7.76 4.14
CA SER A 669 68.40 6.91 5.01
C SER A 669 66.96 7.39 4.88
N VAL A 670 66.00 6.45 4.85
CA VAL A 670 64.58 6.76 4.64
C VAL A 670 64.03 7.56 5.82
N GLU A 671 64.55 7.31 7.01
CA GLU A 671 64.20 7.96 8.27
C GLU A 671 64.60 9.44 8.34
N GLU A 672 65.50 9.91 7.46
CA GLU A 672 65.86 11.34 7.36
C GLU A 672 64.81 12.13 6.56
N GLU A 673 64.00 11.45 5.74
CA GLU A 673 63.04 12.08 4.81
C GLU A 673 61.59 11.92 5.22
N VAL A 674 61.23 10.77 5.80
CA VAL A 674 59.85 10.47 6.21
C VAL A 674 59.82 9.70 7.53
N SER A 675 58.89 10.08 8.39
CA SER A 675 58.57 9.43 9.65
C SER A 675 57.25 8.66 9.55
N VAL A 676 57.07 7.66 10.41
CA VAL A 676 55.78 6.99 10.55
C VAL A 676 54.74 8.01 11.00
N GLY A 677 53.66 8.14 10.24
CA GLY A 677 52.61 9.14 10.43
C GLY A 677 52.66 10.33 9.47
N ASP A 678 53.72 10.50 8.68
CA ASP A 678 53.82 11.60 7.72
C ASP A 678 52.88 11.41 6.52
N GLU A 679 52.26 12.50 6.07
CA GLU A 679 51.46 12.54 4.83
C GLU A 679 52.33 12.97 3.64
N ILE A 680 52.40 12.11 2.61
CA ILE A 680 53.19 12.37 1.40
C ILE A 680 52.38 12.10 0.13
N MET A 681 52.56 12.93 -0.90
CA MET A 681 51.99 12.69 -2.23
C MET A 681 52.85 11.69 -3.01
N VAL A 682 52.20 10.68 -3.58
CA VAL A 682 52.84 9.54 -4.24
C VAL A 682 52.06 9.14 -5.50
N MET A 683 52.78 8.84 -6.58
CA MET A 683 52.20 8.30 -7.82
C MET A 683 52.30 6.78 -7.85
N VAL A 684 51.23 6.10 -8.27
CA VAL A 684 51.27 4.66 -8.54
C VAL A 684 52.03 4.39 -9.83
N ILE A 685 53.22 3.80 -9.73
CA ILE A 685 54.08 3.57 -10.90
C ILE A 685 53.89 2.17 -11.49
N ASN A 686 53.52 1.18 -10.68
CA ASN A 686 53.33 -0.19 -11.14
C ASN A 686 52.52 -1.01 -10.13
N ILE A 687 51.75 -1.97 -10.62
CA ILE A 687 51.05 -2.98 -9.82
C ILE A 687 51.52 -4.33 -10.35
N ASP A 688 52.20 -5.12 -9.51
CA ASP A 688 52.71 -6.43 -9.95
C ASP A 688 51.61 -7.50 -9.98
N GLY A 689 51.87 -8.62 -10.67
CA GLY A 689 50.91 -9.74 -10.78
C GLY A 689 50.61 -10.46 -9.46
N THR A 690 51.22 -10.05 -8.35
CA THR A 690 50.91 -10.52 -6.98
C THR A 690 50.14 -9.49 -6.15
N GLY A 691 49.75 -8.37 -6.76
CA GLY A 691 48.96 -7.30 -6.13
C GLY A 691 49.79 -6.27 -5.33
N ARG A 692 51.14 -6.27 -5.44
CA ARG A 692 51.97 -5.27 -4.75
C ARG A 692 52.03 -3.99 -5.56
N VAL A 693 51.76 -2.87 -4.89
CA VAL A 693 51.76 -1.54 -5.50
C VAL A 693 53.11 -0.87 -5.26
N ARG A 694 53.74 -0.42 -6.34
CA ARG A 694 54.93 0.44 -6.29
C ARG A 694 54.52 1.90 -6.44
N LEU A 695 55.08 2.73 -5.58
CA LEU A 695 54.79 4.15 -5.49
C LEU A 695 56.06 4.98 -5.74
N SER A 696 55.90 6.20 -6.26
CA SER A 696 57.00 7.16 -6.39
C SER A 696 56.57 8.56 -5.94
N ARG A 697 57.30 9.11 -4.96
CA ARG A 697 57.17 10.52 -4.55
C ARG A 697 57.97 11.44 -5.48
N GLN A 698 59.12 10.97 -5.96
CA GLN A 698 59.95 11.70 -6.90
C GLN A 698 59.24 11.97 -8.24
N ALA A 699 58.44 11.02 -8.73
CA ALA A 699 57.63 11.23 -9.93
C ALA A 699 56.64 12.41 -9.78
N VAL A 700 56.11 12.62 -8.57
CA VAL A 700 55.24 13.77 -8.26
C VAL A 700 56.05 15.07 -8.17
N LEU A 701 57.22 15.03 -7.52
CA LEU A 701 58.08 16.21 -7.34
C LEU A 701 58.69 16.73 -8.65
N GLU A 702 59.07 15.82 -9.56
CA GLU A 702 59.71 16.16 -10.83
C GLU A 702 58.73 16.16 -12.02
N GLY A 703 57.46 15.78 -11.81
CA GLY A 703 56.43 15.75 -12.86
C GLY A 703 56.65 14.69 -13.94
N TRP A 704 57.12 13.50 -13.57
CA TRP A 704 57.40 12.41 -14.52
C TRP A 704 56.11 11.75 -15.02
N ASP A 705 56.16 11.22 -16.24
CA ASP A 705 55.16 10.26 -16.71
C ASP A 705 55.43 8.84 -16.15
N VAL A 706 54.41 7.98 -16.23
CA VAL A 706 54.44 6.61 -15.69
C VAL A 706 55.62 5.79 -16.24
N GLU A 707 55.94 5.94 -17.52
CA GLU A 707 56.98 5.15 -18.19
C GLU A 707 58.39 5.65 -17.85
N GLU A 708 58.57 6.95 -17.62
CA GLU A 708 59.78 7.54 -17.08
C GLU A 708 59.99 7.14 -15.61
N ALA A 709 58.92 7.17 -14.80
CA ALA A 709 58.98 6.72 -13.42
C ALA A 709 59.34 5.23 -13.28
N LYS A 710 58.73 4.35 -14.09
CA LYS A 710 59.11 2.92 -14.15
C LYS A 710 60.56 2.71 -14.58
N ARG A 711 61.04 3.45 -15.59
CA ARG A 711 62.43 3.33 -16.08
C ARG A 711 63.45 3.74 -15.01
N ARG A 712 63.17 4.82 -14.28
CA ARG A 712 64.07 5.33 -13.23
C ARG A 712 64.06 4.45 -11.97
N ASP A 713 62.91 3.89 -11.59
CA ASP A 713 62.81 2.88 -10.54
C ASP A 713 63.64 1.61 -10.89
N ALA A 714 63.54 1.14 -12.13
CA ALA A 714 64.31 -0.01 -12.60
C ALA A 714 65.83 0.24 -12.69
N ALA A 715 66.25 1.48 -12.94
CA ALA A 715 67.65 1.88 -12.97
C ALA A 715 68.30 1.93 -11.57
N GLY A 716 67.55 2.32 -10.54
CA GLY A 716 68.00 2.36 -9.14
C GLY A 716 68.24 0.98 -8.51
N SER A 717 67.52 -0.05 -8.97
CA SER A 717 67.58 -1.42 -8.41
C SER A 717 68.83 -2.24 -8.82
N ARG A 718 69.66 -1.78 -9.78
CA ARG A 718 70.85 -2.51 -10.27
C ARG A 718 72.16 -2.27 -9.51
N GLY A 719 72.13 -1.53 -8.40
CA GLY A 719 73.32 -1.19 -7.60
C GLY A 719 73.69 -2.21 -6.51
N GLY A 720 74.05 -3.45 -6.87
CA GLY A 720 74.64 -4.44 -5.95
C GLY A 720 76.12 -4.73 -6.28
N PRO A 721 77.06 -4.82 -5.32
CA PRO A 721 78.49 -4.76 -5.62
C PRO A 721 79.03 -6.06 -6.23
N ARG A 722 79.54 -5.98 -7.47
CA ARG A 722 80.40 -6.99 -8.08
C ARG A 722 81.79 -6.98 -7.41
N ARG A 723 82.06 -7.95 -6.53
CA ARG A 723 83.42 -8.28 -6.09
C ARG A 723 84.16 -9.03 -7.20
N GLY A 724 85.13 -8.37 -7.82
CA GLY A 724 86.16 -9.00 -8.63
C GLY A 724 87.28 -9.58 -7.77
N GLY A 725 87.84 -10.71 -8.20
CA GLY A 725 89.04 -11.31 -7.60
C GLY A 725 89.43 -12.57 -8.38
N GLY A 726 90.47 -12.45 -9.21
CA GLY A 726 90.93 -13.50 -10.10
C GLY A 726 91.99 -14.43 -9.49
N GLY A 727 92.31 -15.49 -10.25
CA GLY A 727 93.39 -16.45 -10.03
C GLY A 727 93.05 -17.48 -8.95
N ASP A 728 93.14 -18.79 -9.12
CA ASP A 728 94.26 -19.50 -9.70
C ASP A 728 93.91 -20.99 -9.89
N ARG A 729 94.77 -21.67 -10.65
CA ARG A 729 94.66 -23.07 -11.06
C ARG A 729 94.76 -24.06 -9.89
N ARG A 730 93.95 -25.13 -9.91
CA ARG A 730 94.39 -26.56 -9.98
C ARG A 730 93.28 -27.54 -9.56
N GLY A 731 92.95 -28.44 -10.49
CA GLY A 731 92.93 -29.89 -10.27
C GLY A 731 91.78 -30.50 -9.45
N GLY A 732 91.08 -31.47 -10.04
CA GLY A 732 90.41 -32.51 -9.25
C GLY A 732 89.14 -33.09 -9.85
N ARG A 733 89.32 -34.13 -10.65
CA ARG A 733 88.38 -35.19 -11.05
C ARG A 733 87.22 -35.51 -10.07
N ARG A 734 86.13 -36.01 -10.71
CA ARG A 734 85.30 -37.21 -10.42
C ARG A 734 83.85 -37.01 -9.96
N ASP A 735 82.95 -37.44 -10.87
CA ASP A 735 81.91 -38.48 -10.73
C ASP A 735 80.93 -38.50 -9.54
N GLY A 736 79.65 -38.73 -9.89
CA GLY A 736 78.65 -39.41 -9.05
C GLY A 736 77.34 -38.62 -8.88
N ASN A 737 76.39 -38.68 -9.81
CA ASN A 737 75.36 -39.72 -9.98
C ASN A 737 74.28 -39.79 -8.88
N ARG A 738 73.04 -39.47 -9.30
CA ARG A 738 71.72 -40.07 -8.99
C ARG A 738 71.45 -40.71 -7.62
N ARG A 739 70.29 -40.33 -7.05
CA ARG A 739 69.11 -41.15 -6.63
C ARG A 739 68.35 -40.35 -5.57
N ASP A 740 67.09 -39.97 -5.76
CA ASP A 740 65.87 -40.79 -5.82
C ASP A 740 65.66 -41.67 -4.59
N GLY A 741 64.51 -41.52 -3.93
CA GLY A 741 64.17 -42.26 -2.72
C GLY A 741 63.15 -41.54 -1.84
N GLY A 742 61.87 -41.68 -2.17
CA GLY A 742 60.78 -41.35 -1.26
C GLY A 742 60.55 -42.40 -0.17
N ARG A 743 59.89 -41.97 0.92
CA ARG A 743 58.80 -42.62 1.65
C ARG A 743 58.78 -42.19 3.13
N GLY A 744 57.59 -41.73 3.54
CA GLY A 744 56.89 -42.34 4.67
C GLY A 744 57.05 -41.66 6.03
N GLY A 745 55.93 -41.24 6.60
CA GLY A 745 55.84 -40.87 8.00
C GLY A 745 54.49 -40.26 8.39
N ASP A 746 53.46 -41.11 8.52
CA ASP A 746 52.22 -40.79 9.25
C ASP A 746 52.52 -40.48 10.73
N ARG A 747 51.83 -39.48 11.31
CA ARG A 747 50.88 -39.66 12.43
C ARG A 747 50.42 -38.34 13.07
N ARG A 748 49.08 -38.22 13.14
CA ARG A 748 48.22 -37.74 14.24
C ARG A 748 48.28 -36.28 14.70
N GLY A 749 47.11 -35.64 14.59
CA GLY A 749 46.29 -35.35 15.78
C GLY A 749 45.76 -33.93 15.90
N GLY A 750 44.43 -33.80 16.10
CA GLY A 750 43.87 -32.66 16.83
C GLY A 750 42.61 -32.03 16.25
N ASP A 751 41.46 -32.42 16.81
CA ASP A 751 40.16 -31.75 16.75
C ASP A 751 40.21 -30.23 17.00
N ARG A 752 39.27 -29.48 16.40
CA ARG A 752 38.16 -28.84 17.14
C ARG A 752 37.17 -28.14 16.20
N ARG A 753 35.90 -28.49 16.39
CA ARG A 753 34.72 -27.69 16.02
C ARG A 753 34.52 -26.60 17.07
N ASN A 754 34.13 -25.41 16.61
CA ASN A 754 32.90 -24.74 17.00
C ASN A 754 32.46 -23.85 15.84
#